data_AF-A0A9P7F6E8-F1
#
_entry.id   AF-A0A9P7F6E8-F1
#
_cell.length_a   1.000
_cell.length_b   1.000
_cell.length_c   1.000
_cell.angle_alpha   90.00
_cell.angle_beta   90.00
_cell.angle_gamma   90.00
#
_symmetry.space_group_name_H-M   'P 1'
#
loop_
_entity.id
_entity.type
_entity.pdbx_description
1 polymer ?
#
loop_
_entity_poly.entity_id
_entity_poly.type
_entity_poly.pdbx_seq_one_letter_code
_entity_poly.pdbx_strand_id
1 'polypeptide(L)'
;MARTKIKSTGGSARTISALSTTTTANATALALKPSTLAVPPPMLETADAHSMWCMICRDGGEGPIVLYECNVCPRVMCSKCIEVLDSYVDVVQRPTVSFLCLACHSKATLKSPAPFYGFYTGGLPSQGGKEVLPSFLHLNGKYEMASSSIMAAGPIAFIHFILSGEDPICTPVSIIYCGWLYAGQAPKENGSGLEYVAMTVSHVLTTVLSAYSMVLKNAHIVFLVCGSVVAHPKPYDQLMSAVLHFEFTSAIMFTAKRFQPLVASNFFLAFAELVLVEQLCVRKTFPELLSLSGRLGLHTKVILMTPDPTSPHHQLECTTFARAHTQTQPWGMEVPVQCPQCGSTKSWSEKVALTVRADSHQFAETSDPSVTRYVYSCKYSNYGTAQRLAPHKFVIERPPGFMVNSARTTKCGWFQAPSTFYSPPSLMKGKRKSQILPIFLNLSMSDWYVSFEEILAEHKDDFLAAKDPQSTRRRQVLRNDDPVDLPKALKRAIRRCYYQFITDEDDRKAEDNIFHAEQEADQSIVSPEEREANARPKDASFYKKQLTDWDIAQKLFKQEMDNYDKEEQQKMGVPHSIKHRTGHARQWFNSMTFGQKKEVQQARDKWNEEGAPPESQAMYRKRNLKKNLDAFSQEVCRTMGCRIVMLVSHKKPGEMSLGVCIHESEPLTCKKAFTVSSAGNKEWVAEGFKKFSEWSKQEFYPCDNEDEDDNQEEEEPEDKPSLPEIVLDKEGFGQLPSRTDVPLKGQQELIRQIVHASYKVFTGSSKPVPWGVISSDPAMLWRHWELRKLGGKKLIIFVGSRVADLSAARLANAIPLERTKKRKITAGQGLGV
;
A
#
# COMPACT_ATOMS: atom_id res chain seq x y z
N MET A 1 -19.54 34.64 -4.39
CA MET A 1 -19.93 34.65 -2.96
C MET A 1 -20.80 33.43 -2.68
N ALA A 2 -20.74 32.94 -1.44
CA ALA A 2 -21.45 31.79 -0.87
C ALA A 2 -21.19 30.39 -1.48
N ARG A 3 -20.24 29.66 -0.87
CA ARG A 3 -20.31 28.20 -0.74
C ARG A 3 -19.92 27.82 0.69
N THR A 4 -20.89 27.28 1.40
CA THR A 4 -20.74 26.48 2.61
C THR A 4 -19.82 25.28 2.32
N LYS A 5 -18.73 25.18 3.08
CA LYS A 5 -17.89 23.97 3.17
C LYS A 5 -18.27 23.26 4.47
N ILE A 6 -18.74 22.03 4.38
CA ILE A 6 -18.72 21.11 5.51
C ILE A 6 -17.27 20.59 5.60
N LYS A 7 -16.54 21.09 6.60
CA LYS A 7 -15.21 20.60 7.01
C LYS A 7 -15.38 19.24 7.69
N SER A 8 -14.43 18.33 7.48
CA SER A 8 -14.23 17.24 8.45
C SER A 8 -13.74 17.82 9.77
N THR A 9 -14.26 17.28 10.87
CA THR A 9 -13.97 17.70 12.24
C THR A 9 -12.66 17.08 12.71
N GLY A 10 -11.52 17.62 12.27
CA GLY A 10 -10.29 17.55 13.07
C GLY A 10 -10.48 18.47 14.28
N GLY A 11 -10.88 17.91 15.42
CA GLY A 11 -11.04 18.67 16.66
C GLY A 11 -9.71 19.30 17.07
N SER A 12 -9.70 20.62 17.29
CA SER A 12 -8.54 21.32 17.86
C SER A 12 -8.52 21.08 19.36
N ALA A 13 -7.51 20.38 19.87
CA ALA A 13 -7.27 20.32 21.31
C ALA A 13 -6.86 21.71 21.82
N ARG A 14 -7.25 22.06 23.05
CA ARG A 14 -6.83 23.31 23.69
C ARG A 14 -5.50 23.06 24.40
N THR A 15 -4.42 23.55 23.81
CA THR A 15 -3.09 23.50 24.40
C THR A 15 -2.90 24.69 25.35
N ILE A 16 -2.34 24.45 26.54
CA ILE A 16 -2.07 25.48 27.54
C ILE A 16 -0.57 25.45 27.85
N SER A 17 0.15 26.47 27.35
CA SER A 17 1.57 26.68 27.64
C SER A 17 1.72 27.76 28.72
N ALA A 18 2.51 27.48 29.77
CA ALA A 18 2.90 28.49 30.74
C ALA A 18 4.02 29.36 30.15
N LEU A 19 3.71 30.59 29.75
CA LEU A 19 4.69 31.58 29.34
C LEU A 19 5.52 32.03 30.57
N SER A 20 6.78 31.61 30.62
CA SER A 20 7.75 32.06 31.64
C SER A 20 8.37 33.39 31.22
N THR A 21 7.80 34.51 31.66
CA THR A 21 8.51 35.81 31.65
C THR A 21 9.33 35.96 32.92
N THR A 22 10.64 35.68 32.84
CA THR A 22 11.61 36.14 33.84
C THR A 22 11.96 37.60 33.57
N THR A 23 11.41 38.51 34.38
CA THR A 23 11.77 39.94 34.38
C THR A 23 12.73 40.23 35.54
N THR A 24 13.96 40.58 35.23
CA THR A 24 14.92 41.19 36.16
C THR A 24 14.70 42.71 36.17
N ALA A 25 14.27 43.25 37.31
CA ALA A 25 14.34 44.67 37.68
C ALA A 25 15.80 45.01 38.05
N ASN A 26 16.39 46.22 37.98
CA ASN A 26 16.00 47.60 37.65
C ASN A 26 17.32 48.38 37.46
N ALA A 27 17.40 49.37 36.56
CA ALA A 27 18.07 50.66 36.81
C ALA A 27 17.92 51.67 35.64
N THR A 28 17.33 52.80 35.98
CA THR A 28 17.49 54.17 35.44
C THR A 28 16.85 54.60 34.12
N ALA A 29 16.12 55.71 34.24
CA ALA A 29 15.27 56.38 33.28
C ALA A 29 16.02 57.25 32.27
N LEU A 30 15.43 57.42 31.08
CA LEU A 30 15.29 58.73 30.41
C LEU A 30 14.21 58.65 29.33
N ALA A 31 13.30 59.61 29.38
CA ALA A 31 12.10 59.74 28.57
C ALA A 31 12.40 60.23 27.15
N LEU A 32 11.72 59.68 26.13
CA LEU A 32 11.42 60.35 24.86
C LEU A 32 10.14 59.76 24.22
N LYS A 33 9.42 60.63 23.50
CA LYS A 33 8.02 60.55 23.00
C LYS A 33 7.68 59.37 22.06
N PRO A 34 6.39 58.99 21.92
CA PRO A 34 5.96 57.88 21.07
C PRO A 34 5.73 58.32 19.62
N SER A 35 6.33 57.59 18.67
CA SER A 35 5.96 57.62 17.25
C SER A 35 5.31 56.30 16.86
N THR A 36 4.06 56.42 16.44
CA THR A 36 3.14 55.36 16.04
C THR A 36 3.52 54.81 14.67
N LEU A 37 4.09 53.60 14.61
CA LEU A 37 4.09 52.77 13.40
C LEU A 37 3.76 51.34 13.81
N ALA A 38 2.54 50.92 13.46
CA ALA A 38 2.03 49.58 13.69
C ALA A 38 2.83 48.56 12.88
N VAL A 39 3.70 47.82 13.55
CA VAL A 39 4.29 46.57 13.05
C VAL A 39 3.20 45.50 13.19
N PRO A 40 2.85 44.75 12.13
CA PRO A 40 1.92 43.63 12.26
C PRO A 40 2.50 42.60 13.23
N PRO A 41 1.67 41.96 14.09
CA PRO A 41 2.18 41.02 15.07
C PRO A 41 2.94 39.89 14.37
N PRO A 42 4.07 39.43 14.92
CA PRO A 42 4.77 38.27 14.39
C PRO A 42 3.78 37.10 14.38
N MET A 43 3.67 36.44 13.22
CA MET A 43 2.94 35.19 13.09
C MET A 43 3.39 34.25 14.20
N LEU A 44 2.43 33.85 15.03
CA LEU A 44 2.60 32.85 16.09
C LEU A 44 3.44 31.69 15.53
N GLU A 45 4.66 31.54 16.03
CA GLU A 45 5.49 30.37 15.72
C GLU A 45 4.64 29.13 15.96
N THR A 46 4.55 28.29 14.94
CA THR A 46 3.79 27.05 14.95
C THR A 46 4.16 26.28 16.21
N ALA A 47 3.23 26.14 17.16
CA ALA A 47 3.41 25.25 18.31
C ALA A 47 3.95 23.92 17.77
N ASP A 48 5.14 23.52 18.24
CA ASP A 48 5.82 22.32 17.76
C ASP A 48 4.80 21.16 17.74
N ALA A 49 4.56 20.58 16.57
CA ALA A 49 3.53 19.56 16.36
C ALA A 49 3.65 18.35 17.31
N HIS A 50 4.80 18.22 17.98
CA HIS A 50 5.09 17.24 19.03
C HIS A 50 4.24 17.39 20.30
N SER A 51 3.72 18.59 20.60
CA SER A 51 2.92 18.87 21.81
C SER A 51 1.46 18.42 21.72
N MET A 52 1.05 17.77 20.62
CA MET A 52 -0.36 17.43 20.39
C MET A 52 -0.78 16.06 20.94
N TRP A 53 0.15 15.24 21.45
CA TRP A 53 -0.16 13.84 21.80
C TRP A 53 0.25 13.46 23.21
N CYS A 54 -0.70 12.98 24.00
CA CYS A 54 -0.47 12.50 25.36
C CYS A 54 0.58 11.39 25.39
N MET A 55 1.57 11.51 26.27
CA MET A 55 2.65 10.51 26.41
C MET A 55 2.16 9.17 26.98
N ILE A 56 1.01 9.11 27.63
CA ILE A 56 0.42 7.88 28.17
C ILE A 56 -0.38 7.17 27.08
N CYS A 57 -1.54 7.71 26.69
CA CYS A 57 -2.45 7.06 25.73
C CYS A 57 -2.09 7.26 24.26
N ARG A 58 -1.04 8.03 23.96
CA ARG A 58 -0.59 8.31 22.59
C ARG A 58 -1.69 8.90 21.71
N ASP A 59 -2.57 9.66 22.35
CA ASP A 59 -3.72 10.30 21.76
C ASP A 59 -3.71 11.80 22.08
N GLY A 60 -4.09 12.65 21.12
CA GLY A 60 -4.43 14.04 21.36
C GLY A 60 -5.82 14.21 22.00
N GLY A 61 -6.57 13.12 22.04
CA GLY A 61 -7.89 13.05 22.63
C GLY A 61 -8.95 13.52 21.64
N GLU A 62 -9.96 12.69 21.37
CA GLU A 62 -11.19 13.14 20.72
C GLU A 62 -12.09 13.86 21.76
N GLY A 63 -12.45 15.12 21.46
CA GLY A 63 -13.28 15.98 22.31
C GLY A 63 -12.53 17.17 22.93
N PRO A 64 -13.16 17.93 23.84
CA PRO A 64 -12.55 19.06 24.54
C PRO A 64 -11.57 18.56 25.62
N ILE A 65 -10.45 18.00 25.18
CA ILE A 65 -9.43 17.44 26.07
C ILE A 65 -8.34 18.48 26.29
N VAL A 66 -8.03 18.70 27.57
CA VAL A 66 -6.96 19.58 27.99
C VAL A 66 -5.65 18.80 27.95
N LEU A 67 -4.65 19.36 27.27
CA LEU A 67 -3.29 18.86 27.27
C LEU A 67 -2.44 19.70 28.21
N TYR A 68 -1.82 19.03 29.18
CA TYR A 68 -0.91 19.65 30.15
C TYR A 68 0.53 19.47 29.66
N GLU A 69 1.20 20.59 29.37
CA GLU A 69 2.57 20.62 28.88
C GLU A 69 3.58 20.61 30.02
N CYS A 70 4.57 19.73 29.96
CA CYS A 70 5.58 19.64 31.01
C CYS A 70 6.59 20.79 30.93
N ASN A 71 6.78 21.52 32.03
CA ASN A 71 7.73 22.63 32.09
C ASN A 71 9.22 22.22 32.00
N VAL A 72 9.53 20.91 32.03
CA VAL A 72 10.90 20.37 31.99
C VAL A 72 11.26 19.72 30.64
N CYS A 73 10.27 19.29 29.86
CA CYS A 73 10.51 18.52 28.63
C CYS A 73 9.30 18.63 27.69
N PRO A 74 9.44 18.35 26.39
CA PRO A 74 8.36 18.57 25.41
C PRO A 74 7.22 17.53 25.48
N ARG A 75 7.07 16.77 26.58
CA ARG A 75 5.98 15.80 26.72
C ARG A 75 4.72 16.47 27.25
N VAL A 76 3.59 16.01 26.75
CA VAL A 76 2.27 16.44 27.23
C VAL A 76 1.48 15.27 27.81
N MET A 77 0.55 15.55 28.71
CA MET A 77 -0.38 14.56 29.28
C MET A 77 -1.81 15.07 29.17
N CYS A 78 -2.75 14.22 28.75
CA CYS A 78 -4.15 14.63 28.61
C CYS A 78 -4.93 14.43 29.91
N SER A 79 -5.97 15.24 30.12
CA SER A 79 -6.89 15.14 31.27
C SER A 79 -7.60 13.78 31.39
N LYS A 80 -7.71 13.01 30.31
CA LYS A 80 -8.23 11.62 30.38
C LYS A 80 -7.26 10.65 31.06
N CYS A 81 -5.95 10.89 30.94
CA CYS A 81 -4.92 10.02 31.53
C CYS A 81 -4.47 10.46 32.91
N ILE A 82 -4.67 11.73 33.25
CA ILE A 82 -4.43 12.30 34.58
C ILE A 82 -5.67 13.05 35.03
N GLU A 83 -6.42 12.43 35.93
CA GLU A 83 -7.68 12.98 36.42
C GLU A 83 -7.44 14.17 37.35
N VAL A 84 -7.88 15.34 36.92
CA VAL A 84 -7.89 16.57 37.72
C VAL A 84 -9.32 16.81 38.16
N LEU A 85 -9.55 16.95 39.47
CA LEU A 85 -10.87 17.26 40.01
C LEU A 85 -11.38 18.59 39.43
N ASP A 86 -12.67 18.64 39.08
CA ASP A 86 -13.30 19.81 38.44
C ASP A 86 -13.05 21.11 39.22
N SER A 87 -13.07 21.05 40.56
CA SER A 87 -12.80 22.19 41.45
C SER A 87 -11.38 22.77 41.36
N TYR A 88 -10.43 22.02 40.78
CA TYR A 88 -9.04 22.41 40.61
C TYR A 88 -8.66 22.69 39.16
N VAL A 89 -9.56 22.48 38.19
CA VAL A 89 -9.26 22.68 36.76
C VAL A 89 -8.79 24.11 36.49
N ASP A 90 -9.49 25.12 37.03
CA ASP A 90 -9.09 26.53 36.90
C ASP A 90 -7.80 26.87 37.66
N VAL A 91 -7.53 26.15 38.76
CA VAL A 91 -6.33 26.36 39.58
C VAL A 91 -5.09 25.87 38.86
N VAL A 92 -5.12 24.66 38.30
CA VAL A 92 -3.97 24.06 37.60
C VAL A 92 -3.64 24.76 36.28
N GLN A 93 -4.57 25.55 35.74
CA GLN A 93 -4.37 26.36 34.54
C GLN A 93 -3.76 27.74 34.81
N ARG A 94 -3.56 28.12 36.09
CA ARG A 94 -2.97 29.42 36.42
C ARG A 94 -1.51 29.48 35.94
N PRO A 95 -1.02 30.62 35.40
CA PRO A 95 0.35 30.75 34.91
C PRO A 95 1.44 30.50 35.97
N THR A 96 1.10 30.63 37.25
CA THR A 96 1.99 30.37 38.39
C THR A 96 2.14 28.90 38.74
N VAL A 97 1.39 28.01 38.07
CA VAL A 97 1.43 26.57 38.28
C VAL A 97 2.31 25.92 37.22
N SER A 98 3.29 25.15 37.68
CA SER A 98 4.14 24.33 36.84
C SER A 98 3.64 22.89 36.82
N PHE A 99 3.56 22.31 35.63
CA PHE A 99 3.30 20.89 35.42
C PHE A 99 4.60 20.10 35.17
N LEU A 100 4.76 18.98 35.87
CA LEU A 100 5.84 18.03 35.72
C LEU A 100 5.26 16.71 35.18
N CYS A 101 5.62 16.30 33.97
CA CYS A 101 5.13 15.02 33.45
C CYS A 101 5.65 13.85 34.27
N LEU A 102 4.92 12.73 34.17
CA LEU A 102 5.21 11.50 34.88
C LEU A 102 6.60 10.93 34.59
N ALA A 103 7.14 11.12 33.39
CA ALA A 103 8.49 10.67 33.05
C ALA A 103 9.58 11.49 33.78
N CYS A 104 9.41 12.81 33.85
CA CYS A 104 10.34 13.68 34.58
C CYS A 104 10.23 13.43 36.10
N HIS A 105 9.01 13.26 36.62
CA HIS A 105 8.78 12.83 38.00
C HIS A 105 9.50 11.50 38.29
N SER A 106 9.25 10.47 37.48
CA SER A 106 9.86 9.14 37.61
C SER A 106 11.40 9.14 37.51
N LYS A 107 11.98 10.16 36.88
CA LYS A 107 13.43 10.37 36.80
C LYS A 107 13.95 11.04 38.08
N ALA A 108 13.25 12.07 38.56
CA ALA A 108 13.59 12.77 39.80
C ALA A 108 13.45 11.87 41.04
N THR A 109 12.43 11.01 41.06
CA THR A 109 12.12 10.11 42.20
C THR A 109 12.70 8.71 42.03
N LEU A 110 13.70 8.52 41.15
CA LEU A 110 14.26 7.18 40.88
C LEU A 110 14.90 6.58 42.14
N LYS A 111 15.61 7.39 42.93
CA LYS A 111 16.28 6.97 44.16
C LYS A 111 15.36 6.95 45.38
N SER A 112 14.35 7.82 45.39
CA SER A 112 13.37 7.95 46.48
C SER A 112 11.98 8.03 45.85
N PRO A 113 11.25 6.89 45.75
CA PRO A 113 9.91 6.87 45.18
C PRO A 113 9.02 7.89 45.90
N ALA A 114 8.21 8.65 45.17
CA ALA A 114 7.31 9.64 45.76
C ALA A 114 5.97 9.71 45.00
N PRO A 115 4.88 10.15 45.66
CA PRO A 115 3.59 10.33 45.02
C PRO A 115 3.66 11.30 43.84
N PHE A 116 2.94 11.00 42.76
CA PHE A 116 2.88 11.85 41.58
C PHE A 116 1.75 12.88 41.68
N TYR A 117 2.08 14.13 42.01
CA TYR A 117 1.10 15.22 42.07
C TYR A 117 0.95 15.99 40.76
N GLY A 118 1.97 15.98 39.90
CA GLY A 118 1.99 16.64 38.59
C GLY A 118 2.05 18.17 38.63
N PHE A 119 1.28 18.84 39.49
CA PHE A 119 1.12 20.30 39.50
C PHE A 119 1.70 20.94 40.77
N TYR A 120 2.50 22.00 40.59
CA TYR A 120 3.24 22.68 41.67
C TYR A 120 3.16 24.21 41.58
N THR A 121 3.07 24.89 42.73
CA THR A 121 3.17 26.35 42.86
C THR A 121 4.53 26.76 43.41
N GLY A 122 5.02 27.93 43.01
CA GLY A 122 6.32 28.45 43.46
C GLY A 122 7.53 27.76 42.82
N GLY A 123 7.33 27.04 41.71
CA GLY A 123 8.39 26.34 40.98
C GLY A 123 8.20 24.82 40.94
N LEU A 124 9.21 24.11 40.46
CA LEU A 124 9.25 22.64 40.44
C LEU A 124 9.61 22.07 41.83
N PRO A 125 9.38 20.77 42.11
CA PRO A 125 9.75 20.15 43.39
C PRO A 125 11.23 20.33 43.76
N SER A 126 12.12 20.28 42.77
CA SER A 126 13.56 20.51 42.95
C SER A 126 13.92 21.94 43.34
N GLN A 127 12.97 22.87 43.23
CA GLN A 127 13.09 24.29 43.58
C GLN A 127 12.29 24.65 44.84
N GLY A 128 11.75 23.66 45.56
CA GLY A 128 10.91 23.90 46.74
C GLY A 128 9.45 24.21 46.41
N GLY A 129 9.00 23.94 45.18
CA GLY A 129 7.60 24.08 44.80
C GLY A 129 6.67 23.18 45.62
N LYS A 130 5.48 23.71 45.95
CA LYS A 130 4.45 23.00 46.74
C LYS A 130 3.38 22.41 45.84
N GLU A 131 2.94 21.19 46.11
CA GLU A 131 1.85 20.54 45.39
C GLU A 131 0.57 21.39 45.41
N VAL A 132 -0.10 21.48 44.25
CA VAL A 132 -1.35 22.25 44.10
C VAL A 132 -2.56 21.42 44.50
N LEU A 133 -2.51 20.12 44.23
CA LEU A 133 -3.61 19.21 44.45
C LEU A 133 -3.53 18.60 45.86
N PRO A 134 -4.67 18.41 46.55
CA PRO A 134 -4.71 17.84 47.89
C PRO A 134 -4.36 16.34 47.91
N SER A 135 -4.40 15.69 46.75
CA SER A 135 -4.05 14.29 46.56
C SER A 135 -3.19 14.12 45.30
N PHE A 136 -2.48 13.00 45.22
CA PHE A 136 -1.75 12.63 44.03
C PHE A 136 -2.72 12.44 42.83
N LEU A 137 -2.19 12.60 41.62
CA LEU A 137 -2.91 12.34 40.38
C LEU A 137 -3.03 10.83 40.14
N HIS A 138 -4.25 10.37 39.89
CA HIS A 138 -4.50 9.00 39.46
C HIS A 138 -4.17 8.84 37.98
N LEU A 139 -3.41 7.78 37.67
CA LEU A 139 -3.07 7.44 36.29
C LEU A 139 -4.10 6.47 35.72
N ASN A 140 -4.97 6.98 34.85
CA ASN A 140 -6.03 6.19 34.23
C ASN A 140 -5.59 5.51 32.91
N GLY A 141 -4.51 6.00 32.29
CA GLY A 141 -4.02 5.47 31.02
C GLY A 141 -2.88 4.44 31.16
N LYS A 142 -2.72 3.63 30.10
CA LYS A 142 -1.69 2.58 30.00
C LYS A 142 -0.46 3.11 29.26
N TYR A 143 0.74 2.70 29.69
CA TYR A 143 1.95 3.00 28.94
C TYR A 143 2.10 2.07 27.74
N GLU A 144 1.91 2.63 26.55
CA GLU A 144 2.13 1.90 25.30
C GLU A 144 3.61 1.85 24.88
N MET A 145 4.43 2.77 25.42
CA MET A 145 5.88 2.85 25.13
C MET A 145 6.67 3.17 26.40
N ALA A 146 8.00 3.16 26.30
CA ALA A 146 8.86 3.64 27.38
C ALA A 146 8.44 5.06 27.80
N SER A 147 8.46 5.32 29.11
CA SER A 147 8.05 6.62 29.65
C SER A 147 8.92 7.78 29.14
N SER A 148 10.14 7.50 28.70
CA SER A 148 11.03 8.47 28.08
C SER A 148 10.69 8.79 26.62
N SER A 149 9.89 7.98 25.92
CA SER A 149 9.62 8.12 24.49
C SER A 149 8.68 9.28 24.16
N ILE A 150 9.04 10.05 23.14
CA ILE A 150 8.22 11.10 22.53
C ILE A 150 7.69 10.54 21.20
N MET A 151 6.44 10.87 20.83
CA MET A 151 5.97 10.52 19.49
C MET A 151 6.42 11.56 18.47
N ALA A 152 6.99 11.09 17.37
CA ALA A 152 7.06 11.88 16.16
C ALA A 152 5.64 11.99 15.60
N ALA A 153 5.04 13.17 15.78
CA ALA A 153 3.69 13.49 15.30
C ALA A 153 3.69 14.03 13.86
N GLY A 154 4.88 14.24 13.29
CA GLY A 154 5.00 14.61 11.89
C GLY A 154 4.39 13.51 11.00
N PRO A 155 3.75 13.86 9.87
CA PRO A 155 3.30 12.87 8.91
C PRO A 155 4.49 12.02 8.46
N ILE A 156 4.40 10.70 8.66
CA ILE A 156 5.39 9.73 8.19
C ILE A 156 4.71 8.92 7.08
N ALA A 157 5.20 9.03 5.85
CA ALA A 157 4.78 8.14 4.78
C ALA A 157 5.80 7.00 4.62
N PHE A 158 5.30 5.77 4.60
CA PHE A 158 6.06 4.60 4.19
C PHE A 158 5.75 4.33 2.72
N ILE A 159 6.71 4.63 1.84
CA ILE A 159 6.59 4.31 0.41
C ILE A 159 7.37 3.02 0.18
N HIS A 160 6.65 1.90 0.11
CA HIS A 160 7.21 0.62 -0.25
C HIS A 160 7.15 0.46 -1.76
N PHE A 161 8.30 0.54 -2.43
CA PHE A 161 8.40 0.24 -3.85
C PHE A 161 8.46 -1.27 -4.02
N ILE A 162 7.40 -1.86 -4.58
CA ILE A 162 7.47 -3.22 -5.12
C ILE A 162 7.84 -3.04 -6.58
N LEU A 163 9.12 -3.20 -6.89
CA LEU A 163 9.59 -3.32 -8.26
C LEU A 163 9.36 -4.76 -8.67
N SER A 164 8.22 -5.04 -9.31
CA SER A 164 8.05 -6.31 -10.02
C SER A 164 8.84 -6.23 -11.32
N GLY A 165 9.96 -6.95 -11.40
CA GLY A 165 10.45 -7.44 -12.68
C GLY A 165 9.36 -8.31 -13.31
N GLU A 166 9.31 -8.36 -14.64
CA GLU A 166 8.22 -8.83 -15.49
C GLU A 166 7.92 -10.35 -15.41
N ASP A 167 7.95 -10.99 -14.23
CA ASP A 167 7.64 -12.41 -14.06
C ASP A 167 6.24 -12.64 -13.47
N PRO A 168 5.32 -13.30 -14.19
CA PRO A 168 3.97 -13.62 -13.70
C PRO A 168 3.86 -14.92 -12.89
N ILE A 169 4.96 -15.66 -12.64
CA ILE A 169 4.92 -16.92 -11.84
C ILE A 169 5.77 -16.79 -10.59
N CYS A 170 5.35 -15.88 -9.74
CA CYS A 170 5.27 -16.04 -8.30
C CYS A 170 4.63 -14.75 -7.84
N THR A 171 3.30 -14.70 -7.71
CA THR A 171 2.77 -13.79 -6.70
C THR A 171 3.36 -14.28 -5.39
N PRO A 172 4.32 -13.57 -4.75
CA PRO A 172 4.64 -13.89 -3.38
C PRO A 172 3.32 -13.78 -2.63
N VAL A 173 3.03 -14.80 -1.80
CA VAL A 173 1.84 -14.91 -0.95
C VAL A 173 1.19 -13.55 -0.73
N SER A 174 -0.02 -13.35 -1.26
CA SER A 174 -0.70 -12.05 -1.27
C SER A 174 -0.88 -11.52 0.15
N ILE A 175 0.09 -10.75 0.66
CA ILE A 175 -0.06 -9.99 1.90
C ILE A 175 -0.90 -8.77 1.54
N ILE A 176 -2.19 -8.84 1.83
CA ILE A 176 -3.07 -7.69 1.72
C ILE A 176 -3.04 -6.94 3.05
N TYR A 177 -2.43 -5.75 3.05
CA TYR A 177 -2.55 -4.79 4.14
C TYR A 177 -3.87 -4.03 4.00
N CYS A 178 -4.89 -4.40 4.79
CA CYS A 178 -6.11 -3.60 4.87
C CYS A 178 -5.95 -2.56 5.98
N GLY A 179 -5.76 -1.29 5.60
CA GLY A 179 -5.72 -0.14 6.50
C GLY A 179 -7.03 0.63 6.51
N TRP A 180 -7.52 0.96 7.71
CA TRP A 180 -8.64 1.87 7.99
C TRP A 180 -10.03 1.40 7.53
N LEU A 181 -10.54 0.34 8.17
CA LEU A 181 -11.99 0.09 8.17
C LEU A 181 -12.62 0.84 9.35
N TYR A 182 -13.51 1.81 9.07
CA TYR A 182 -14.38 2.43 10.07
C TYR A 182 -15.49 1.48 10.56
N ALA A 183 -15.16 0.19 10.73
CA ALA A 183 -16.07 -0.86 11.13
C ALA A 183 -15.87 -1.17 12.63
N GLY A 184 -16.20 -0.18 13.46
CA GLY A 184 -16.12 -0.27 14.92
C GLY A 184 -17.41 0.18 15.55
N GLN A 185 -17.71 -0.35 16.73
CA GLN A 185 -18.78 0.20 17.56
C GLN A 185 -18.21 1.30 18.47
N ALA A 186 -18.89 2.44 18.54
CA ALA A 186 -18.60 3.53 19.46
C ALA A 186 -19.81 3.78 20.37
N PRO A 187 -19.61 4.30 21.59
CA PRO A 187 -20.71 4.78 22.43
C PRO A 187 -21.50 5.85 21.68
N LYS A 188 -22.83 5.76 21.70
CA LYS A 188 -23.70 6.83 21.21
C LYS A 188 -23.50 8.09 22.06
N GLU A 189 -23.58 9.27 21.45
CA GLU A 189 -23.43 10.56 22.16
C GLU A 189 -24.42 10.73 23.31
N ASN A 190 -25.61 10.11 23.20
CA ASN A 190 -26.65 10.15 24.23
C ASN A 190 -26.48 9.09 25.34
N GLY A 191 -25.40 8.30 25.33
CA GLY A 191 -25.14 7.23 26.28
C GLY A 191 -26.06 6.00 26.15
N SER A 192 -26.96 5.95 25.16
CA SER A 192 -28.02 4.92 25.07
C SER A 192 -27.58 3.61 24.39
N GLY A 193 -26.28 3.31 24.36
CA GLY A 193 -25.73 2.08 23.79
C GLY A 193 -24.56 2.30 22.83
N LEU A 194 -24.25 1.26 22.06
CA LEU A 194 -23.18 1.24 21.06
C LEU A 194 -23.76 1.32 19.64
N GLU A 195 -23.17 2.13 18.78
CA GLU A 195 -23.52 2.26 17.36
C GLU A 195 -22.31 2.02 16.48
N TYR A 196 -22.52 1.46 15.28
CA TYR A 196 -21.45 1.33 14.31
C TYR A 196 -21.12 2.70 13.74
N VAL A 197 -19.83 3.07 13.76
CA VAL A 197 -19.37 4.38 13.28
C VAL A 197 -19.67 4.58 11.79
N ALA A 198 -19.64 3.50 11.00
CA ALA A 198 -20.03 3.55 9.58
C ALA A 198 -20.78 2.28 9.12
N MET A 199 -20.18 1.11 9.34
CA MET A 199 -20.69 -0.17 8.82
C MET A 199 -20.28 -1.35 9.71
N THR A 200 -20.97 -2.48 9.60
CA THR A 200 -20.62 -3.71 10.32
C THR A 200 -19.34 -4.32 9.74
N VAL A 201 -18.52 -4.98 10.58
CA VAL A 201 -17.23 -5.57 10.14
C VAL A 201 -17.44 -6.52 8.96
N SER A 202 -18.46 -7.37 9.05
CA SER A 202 -18.82 -8.31 7.99
C SER A 202 -19.16 -7.59 6.68
N HIS A 203 -19.97 -6.53 6.71
CA HIS A 203 -20.33 -5.80 5.49
C HIS A 203 -19.10 -5.15 4.83
N VAL A 204 -18.20 -4.59 5.63
CA VAL A 204 -16.97 -3.97 5.09
C VAL A 204 -16.06 -5.01 4.47
N LEU A 205 -15.81 -6.12 5.15
CA LEU A 205 -14.97 -7.19 4.64
C LEU A 205 -15.59 -7.83 3.40
N THR A 206 -16.89 -8.12 3.40
CA THR A 206 -17.59 -8.61 2.20
C THR A 206 -17.47 -7.63 1.03
N THR A 207 -17.67 -6.33 1.26
CA THR A 207 -17.60 -5.32 0.20
C THR A 207 -16.18 -5.18 -0.39
N VAL A 208 -15.16 -5.17 0.48
CA VAL A 208 -13.77 -4.94 0.06
C VAL A 208 -13.13 -6.20 -0.50
N LEU A 209 -13.45 -7.37 0.05
CA LEU A 209 -12.75 -8.62 -0.21
C LEU A 209 -13.50 -9.57 -1.14
N SER A 210 -14.80 -9.39 -1.42
CA SER A 210 -15.57 -10.30 -2.29
C SER A 210 -14.96 -10.45 -3.68
N ALA A 211 -14.51 -9.34 -4.28
CA ALA A 211 -13.87 -9.30 -5.58
C ALA A 211 -12.55 -10.11 -5.63
N TYR A 212 -11.95 -10.38 -4.47
CA TYR A 212 -10.69 -11.12 -4.31
C TYR A 212 -10.89 -12.49 -3.66
N SER A 213 -12.12 -12.92 -3.41
CA SER A 213 -12.44 -14.15 -2.67
C SER A 213 -11.68 -15.38 -3.17
N MET A 214 -11.51 -15.54 -4.48
CA MET A 214 -10.73 -16.65 -5.06
C MET A 214 -9.23 -16.58 -4.73
N VAL A 215 -8.65 -15.38 -4.67
CA VAL A 215 -7.22 -15.16 -4.37
C VAL A 215 -6.95 -15.20 -2.87
N LEU A 216 -7.98 -14.86 -2.08
CA LEU A 216 -7.91 -14.81 -0.63
C LEU A 216 -8.04 -16.17 0.04
N LYS A 217 -8.59 -17.16 -0.67
CA LYS A 217 -8.62 -18.54 -0.21
C LYS A 217 -7.20 -19.01 0.09
N ASN A 218 -6.99 -19.53 1.30
CA ASN A 218 -5.69 -19.92 1.83
C ASN A 218 -4.66 -18.77 2.00
N ALA A 219 -5.09 -17.51 1.96
CA ALA A 219 -4.18 -16.39 2.23
C ALA A 219 -3.91 -16.23 3.73
N HIS A 220 -2.75 -15.66 4.05
CA HIS A 220 -2.48 -15.11 5.37
C HIS A 220 -2.89 -13.64 5.39
N ILE A 221 -3.82 -13.27 6.25
CA ILE A 221 -4.26 -11.89 6.39
C ILE A 221 -3.78 -11.29 7.71
N VAL A 222 -3.17 -10.12 7.65
CA VAL A 222 -2.86 -9.32 8.85
C VAL A 222 -3.67 -8.05 8.77
N PHE A 223 -4.58 -7.84 9.71
CA PHE A 223 -5.29 -6.56 9.72
C PHE A 223 -4.59 -5.58 10.64
N LEU A 224 -4.12 -4.50 10.03
CA LEU A 224 -3.50 -3.36 10.70
C LEU A 224 -4.55 -2.40 11.27
N VAL A 225 -5.60 -2.96 11.88
CA VAL A 225 -6.74 -2.21 12.40
C VAL A 225 -6.59 -2.01 13.90
N CYS A 226 -7.23 -0.95 14.38
CA CYS A 226 -7.34 -0.67 15.80
C CYS A 226 -8.11 -1.79 16.51
N GLY A 227 -7.65 -2.15 17.71
CA GLY A 227 -8.20 -3.22 18.54
C GLY A 227 -9.64 -2.99 19.02
N SER A 228 -10.26 -1.87 18.67
CA SER A 228 -11.72 -1.69 18.78
C SER A 228 -12.52 -2.83 18.12
N VAL A 229 -12.03 -3.40 17.01
CA VAL A 229 -12.69 -4.52 16.32
C VAL A 229 -12.70 -5.78 17.20
N VAL A 230 -11.66 -6.00 18.00
CA VAL A 230 -11.55 -7.18 18.86
C VAL A 230 -11.99 -6.91 20.31
N ALA A 231 -12.09 -5.65 20.72
CA ALA A 231 -12.52 -5.26 22.06
C ALA A 231 -14.03 -5.38 22.27
N HIS A 232 -14.81 -5.39 21.18
CA HIS A 232 -16.27 -5.49 21.23
C HIS A 232 -16.73 -6.86 20.70
N PRO A 233 -17.54 -7.63 21.47
CA PRO A 233 -17.93 -8.98 21.08
C PRO A 233 -18.59 -9.07 19.69
N LYS A 234 -19.52 -8.16 19.37
CA LYS A 234 -20.25 -8.18 18.09
C LYS A 234 -19.33 -7.97 16.86
N PRO A 235 -18.51 -6.90 16.79
CA PRO A 235 -17.48 -6.77 15.76
C PRO A 235 -16.51 -7.97 15.68
N TYR A 236 -16.13 -8.53 16.83
CA TYR A 236 -15.22 -9.67 16.89
C TYR A 236 -15.84 -10.94 16.31
N ASP A 237 -17.11 -11.24 16.63
CA ASP A 237 -17.86 -12.36 16.07
C ASP A 237 -18.03 -12.23 14.55
N GLN A 238 -18.31 -11.01 14.07
CA GLN A 238 -18.43 -10.71 12.63
C GLN A 238 -17.09 -10.90 11.91
N LEU A 239 -15.98 -10.52 12.54
CA LEU A 239 -14.65 -10.76 12.03
C LEU A 239 -14.36 -12.26 11.93
N MET A 240 -14.60 -13.03 12.99
CA MET A 240 -14.38 -14.49 12.99
C MET A 240 -15.23 -15.18 11.93
N SER A 241 -16.49 -14.75 11.76
CA SER A 241 -17.37 -15.21 10.68
C SER A 241 -16.80 -14.90 9.29
N ALA A 242 -16.25 -13.70 9.10
CA ALA A 242 -15.63 -13.32 7.83
C ALA A 242 -14.35 -14.12 7.55
N VAL A 243 -13.53 -14.39 8.57
CA VAL A 243 -12.32 -15.21 8.44
C VAL A 243 -12.65 -16.61 7.93
N LEU A 244 -13.72 -17.21 8.46
CA LEU A 244 -14.23 -18.49 7.98
C LEU A 244 -14.84 -18.38 6.57
N HIS A 245 -15.60 -17.32 6.30
CA HIS A 245 -16.25 -17.12 5.00
C HIS A 245 -15.26 -16.98 3.84
N PHE A 246 -14.14 -16.30 4.06
CA PHE A 246 -13.08 -16.12 3.05
C PHE A 246 -12.04 -17.24 3.03
N GLU A 247 -12.16 -18.24 3.92
CA GLU A 247 -11.26 -19.39 3.99
C GLU A 247 -9.77 -18.99 4.12
N PHE A 248 -9.45 -18.00 4.97
CA PHE A 248 -8.06 -17.62 5.22
C PHE A 248 -7.29 -18.74 5.92
N THR A 249 -6.02 -18.95 5.55
CA THR A 249 -5.11 -19.87 6.26
C THR A 249 -4.82 -19.38 7.66
N SER A 250 -4.61 -18.07 7.82
CA SER A 250 -4.57 -17.44 9.14
C SER A 250 -4.97 -15.98 9.08
N ALA A 251 -5.48 -15.49 10.20
CA ALA A 251 -5.74 -14.08 10.43
C ALA A 251 -5.01 -13.59 11.68
N ILE A 252 -4.26 -12.49 11.56
CA ILE A 252 -3.49 -11.88 12.65
C ILE A 252 -4.08 -10.52 13.01
N MET A 253 -4.29 -10.33 14.31
CA MET A 253 -5.04 -9.26 14.93
C MET A 253 -4.31 -8.63 16.11
N PHE A 254 -4.64 -7.38 16.42
CA PHE A 254 -4.03 -6.62 17.51
C PHE A 254 -5.10 -6.04 18.44
N THR A 255 -4.91 -6.17 19.75
CA THR A 255 -5.88 -5.69 20.77
C THR A 255 -5.72 -4.22 21.17
N ALA A 256 -4.62 -3.56 20.78
CA ALA A 256 -4.40 -2.15 21.09
C ALA A 256 -5.47 -1.28 20.41
N LYS A 257 -6.25 -0.53 21.21
CA LYS A 257 -7.31 0.37 20.72
C LYS A 257 -6.82 1.35 19.65
N ARG A 258 -5.53 1.69 19.66
CA ARG A 258 -4.84 2.56 18.69
C ARG A 258 -3.58 1.87 18.21
N PHE A 259 -3.76 0.73 17.56
CA PHE A 259 -2.64 -0.05 17.08
C PHE A 259 -1.77 0.81 16.14
N GLN A 260 -0.46 0.87 16.41
CA GLN A 260 0.51 1.61 15.60
C GLN A 260 1.22 0.61 14.70
N PRO A 261 0.90 0.53 13.39
CA PRO A 261 1.44 -0.53 12.53
C PRO A 261 2.97 -0.60 12.51
N LEU A 262 3.64 0.56 12.66
CA LEU A 262 5.09 0.65 12.72
C LEU A 262 5.72 -0.22 13.83
N VAL A 263 5.03 -0.43 14.96
CA VAL A 263 5.54 -1.29 16.05
C VAL A 263 5.59 -2.78 15.68
N ALA A 264 4.88 -3.19 14.62
CA ALA A 264 4.89 -4.55 14.09
C ALA A 264 5.85 -4.74 12.90
N SER A 265 6.68 -3.76 12.54
CA SER A 265 7.58 -3.89 11.37
C SER A 265 8.52 -5.10 11.49
N ASN A 266 9.17 -5.29 12.65
CA ASN A 266 10.02 -6.47 12.88
C ASN A 266 9.23 -7.77 12.82
N PHE A 267 7.98 -7.75 13.28
CA PHE A 267 7.08 -8.90 13.21
C PHE A 267 6.78 -9.24 11.74
N PHE A 268 6.52 -8.25 10.90
CA PHE A 268 6.26 -8.47 9.48
C PHE A 268 7.48 -8.94 8.71
N LEU A 269 8.67 -8.43 9.02
CA LEU A 269 9.91 -8.92 8.42
C LEU A 269 10.13 -10.40 8.77
N ALA A 270 10.03 -10.76 10.05
CA ALA A 270 10.14 -12.14 10.49
C ALA A 270 9.03 -13.04 9.91
N PHE A 271 7.80 -12.52 9.81
CA PHE A 271 6.67 -13.24 9.21
C PHE A 271 6.91 -13.51 7.73
N ALA A 272 7.40 -12.51 6.99
CA ALA A 272 7.73 -12.66 5.59
C ALA A 272 8.84 -13.69 5.38
N GLU A 273 9.91 -13.62 6.17
CA GLU A 273 11.02 -14.56 6.10
C GLU A 273 10.58 -15.99 6.45
N LEU A 274 10.08 -16.20 7.67
CA LEU A 274 9.84 -17.55 8.18
C LEU A 274 8.55 -18.19 7.64
N VAL A 275 7.48 -17.41 7.41
CA VAL A 275 6.19 -17.97 6.97
C VAL A 275 6.05 -17.93 5.47
N LEU A 276 6.48 -16.85 4.79
CA LEU A 276 6.23 -16.68 3.36
C LEU A 276 7.36 -17.20 2.49
N VAL A 277 8.61 -16.92 2.85
CA VAL A 277 9.79 -17.40 2.10
C VAL A 277 10.10 -18.84 2.47
N GLU A 278 10.20 -19.14 3.76
CA GLU A 278 10.52 -20.51 4.23
C GLU A 278 9.32 -21.46 4.32
N GLN A 279 8.10 -20.94 4.13
CA GLN A 279 6.86 -21.75 4.15
C GLN A 279 6.64 -22.51 5.48
N LEU A 280 7.15 -21.97 6.60
CA LEU A 280 6.95 -22.61 7.89
C LEU A 280 5.51 -22.43 8.37
N CYS A 281 4.98 -23.47 9.03
CA CYS A 281 3.64 -23.46 9.59
C CYS A 281 3.47 -22.32 10.60
N VAL A 282 2.64 -21.32 10.27
CA VAL A 282 2.41 -20.12 11.10
C VAL A 282 2.07 -20.46 12.55
N ARG A 283 1.27 -21.51 12.81
CA ARG A 283 0.89 -21.92 14.18
C ARG A 283 2.10 -22.33 15.02
N LYS A 284 3.07 -23.04 14.42
CA LYS A 284 4.27 -23.53 15.11
C LYS A 284 5.33 -22.43 15.24
N THR A 285 5.46 -21.59 14.21
CA THR A 285 6.47 -20.53 14.14
C THR A 285 6.05 -19.25 14.87
N PHE A 286 4.75 -19.07 15.18
CA PHE A 286 4.24 -17.83 15.78
C PHE A 286 4.99 -17.36 17.03
N PRO A 287 5.31 -18.22 18.01
CA PRO A 287 6.11 -17.80 19.14
C PRO A 287 7.45 -17.17 18.74
N GLU A 288 8.10 -17.70 17.71
CA GLU A 288 9.40 -17.21 17.21
C GLU A 288 9.27 -15.85 16.53
N LEU A 289 8.21 -15.66 15.74
CA LEU A 289 7.88 -14.35 15.19
C LEU A 289 7.70 -13.27 16.26
N LEU A 290 7.06 -13.65 17.36
CA LEU A 290 6.82 -12.77 18.50
C LEU A 290 8.11 -12.51 19.30
N SER A 291 9.00 -13.50 19.44
CA SER A 291 10.27 -13.35 20.16
C SER A 291 11.18 -12.31 19.50
N LEU A 292 11.16 -12.25 18.16
CA LEU A 292 11.85 -11.25 17.33
C LEU A 292 11.21 -9.85 17.42
N SER A 293 10.04 -9.74 18.05
CA SER A 293 9.18 -8.55 18.06
C SER A 293 8.90 -8.00 19.45
N GLY A 294 9.93 -7.86 20.28
CA GLY A 294 9.78 -7.43 21.68
C GLY A 294 9.05 -6.08 21.89
N ARG A 295 9.13 -5.15 20.91
CA ARG A 295 8.40 -3.87 20.94
C ARG A 295 6.90 -4.03 20.70
N LEU A 296 6.50 -5.00 19.88
CA LEU A 296 5.08 -5.25 19.57
C LEU A 296 4.31 -5.60 20.84
N GLY A 297 4.89 -6.48 21.66
CA GLY A 297 4.28 -6.93 22.91
C GLY A 297 4.15 -5.85 23.99
N LEU A 298 4.94 -4.77 23.92
CA LEU A 298 4.76 -3.60 24.79
C LEU A 298 3.49 -2.81 24.41
N HIS A 299 3.12 -2.83 23.13
CA HIS A 299 2.03 -2.05 22.59
C HIS A 299 0.69 -2.80 22.61
N THR A 300 0.71 -4.09 22.26
CA THR A 300 -0.52 -4.84 22.00
C THR A 300 -0.40 -6.30 22.39
N LYS A 301 -1.54 -6.94 22.67
CA LYS A 301 -1.65 -8.40 22.54
C LYS A 301 -1.88 -8.74 21.07
N VAL A 302 -1.43 -9.91 20.65
CA VAL A 302 -1.59 -10.40 19.28
C VAL A 302 -2.53 -11.59 19.32
N ILE A 303 -3.56 -11.58 18.48
CA ILE A 303 -4.48 -12.71 18.33
C ILE A 303 -4.17 -13.38 17.00
N LEU A 304 -3.88 -14.68 17.04
CA LEU A 304 -3.76 -15.53 15.86
C LEU A 304 -5.05 -16.33 15.74
N MET A 305 -5.67 -16.28 14.57
CA MET A 305 -6.81 -17.11 14.21
C MET A 305 -6.36 -18.07 13.12
N THR A 306 -6.61 -19.36 13.29
CA THR A 306 -6.34 -20.39 12.27
C THR A 306 -7.50 -21.38 12.20
N PRO A 307 -7.87 -21.88 11.01
CA PRO A 307 -8.80 -22.99 10.92
C PRO A 307 -8.28 -24.19 11.72
N ASP A 308 -9.16 -24.86 12.44
CA ASP A 308 -8.84 -26.09 13.13
C ASP A 308 -8.77 -27.24 12.10
N PRO A 309 -7.59 -27.83 11.85
CA PRO A 309 -7.44 -28.91 10.88
C PRO A 309 -8.14 -30.21 11.32
N THR A 310 -8.49 -30.34 12.60
CA THR A 310 -9.11 -31.55 13.15
C THR A 310 -10.64 -31.50 13.12
N SER A 311 -11.22 -30.31 12.97
CA SER A 311 -12.65 -30.12 13.06
C SER A 311 -13.32 -30.21 11.68
N PRO A 312 -14.25 -31.17 11.45
CA PRO A 312 -15.00 -31.26 10.20
C PRO A 312 -15.95 -30.06 10.00
N HIS A 313 -16.23 -29.30 11.07
CA HIS A 313 -17.17 -28.19 11.08
C HIS A 313 -16.54 -26.81 10.80
N HIS A 314 -15.31 -26.77 10.27
CA HIS A 314 -14.59 -25.52 9.97
C HIS A 314 -14.57 -24.58 11.19
N GLN A 315 -14.15 -25.10 12.34
CA GLN A 315 -13.98 -24.28 13.55
C GLN A 315 -12.73 -23.40 13.43
N LEU A 316 -12.77 -22.22 14.05
CA LEU A 316 -11.65 -21.29 14.09
C LEU A 316 -10.99 -21.36 15.46
N GLU A 317 -9.73 -21.79 15.50
CA GLU A 317 -8.90 -21.71 16.70
C GLU A 317 -8.36 -20.29 16.85
N CYS A 318 -8.69 -19.63 17.95
CA CYS A 318 -8.23 -18.28 18.28
C CYS A 318 -7.29 -18.33 19.49
N THR A 319 -6.02 -17.94 19.30
CA THR A 319 -4.99 -17.95 20.34
C THR A 319 -4.53 -16.52 20.61
N THR A 320 -4.56 -16.09 21.87
CA THR A 320 -4.07 -14.76 22.27
C THR A 320 -2.68 -14.86 22.88
N PHE A 321 -1.77 -14.06 22.34
CA PHE A 321 -0.40 -13.90 22.82
C PHE A 321 -0.24 -12.52 23.46
N ALA A 322 0.25 -12.50 24.70
CA ALA A 322 0.53 -11.28 25.43
C ALA A 322 1.98 -11.26 25.88
N ARG A 323 2.63 -10.10 25.87
CA ARG A 323 3.99 -9.99 26.42
C ARG A 323 3.98 -10.29 27.89
N ALA A 324 4.85 -11.19 28.31
CA ALA A 324 5.06 -11.51 29.70
C ALA A 324 6.37 -10.89 30.19
N HIS A 325 6.24 -10.00 31.17
CA HIS A 325 7.38 -9.41 31.85
C HIS A 325 7.14 -9.41 33.35
N THR A 326 8.00 -10.08 34.10
CA THR A 326 7.74 -10.38 35.51
C THR A 326 7.59 -9.17 36.44
N GLN A 327 8.02 -7.98 36.02
CA GLN A 327 7.86 -6.75 36.83
C GLN A 327 6.73 -5.84 36.38
N THR A 328 6.33 -5.90 35.10
CA THR A 328 5.41 -4.90 34.51
C THR A 328 4.17 -5.53 33.93
N GLN A 329 4.28 -6.77 33.45
CA GLN A 329 3.22 -7.52 32.76
C GLN A 329 3.34 -9.04 33.04
N PRO A 330 3.34 -9.53 34.28
CA PRO A 330 3.42 -10.98 34.53
C PRO A 330 2.29 -11.71 33.78
N TRP A 331 2.68 -12.68 32.94
CA TRP A 331 1.73 -13.44 32.10
C TRP A 331 0.82 -12.57 31.22
N GLY A 332 1.27 -11.37 30.83
CA GLY A 332 0.46 -10.44 30.03
C GLY A 332 -0.59 -9.64 30.82
N MET A 333 -0.58 -9.74 32.15
CA MET A 333 -1.42 -8.96 33.06
C MET A 333 -0.63 -7.74 33.55
N GLU A 334 -1.14 -6.54 33.31
CA GLU A 334 -0.43 -5.30 33.65
C GLU A 334 -0.35 -5.08 35.16
N VAL A 335 0.85 -4.71 35.64
CA VAL A 335 1.04 -4.16 36.99
C VAL A 335 0.72 -2.66 36.94
N PRO A 336 -0.11 -2.13 37.85
CA PRO A 336 -0.37 -0.70 37.93
C PRO A 336 0.93 0.10 37.97
N VAL A 337 1.03 1.18 37.21
CA VAL A 337 2.26 1.99 37.15
C VAL A 337 2.51 2.75 38.46
N GLN A 338 1.42 2.95 39.20
CA GLN A 338 1.32 3.70 40.43
C GLN A 338 0.69 2.83 41.51
N CYS A 339 1.15 2.96 42.75
CA CYS A 339 0.43 2.38 43.88
C CYS A 339 -0.93 3.09 44.06
N PRO A 340 -2.06 2.36 44.06
CA PRO A 340 -3.38 2.97 44.16
C PRO A 340 -3.64 3.63 45.52
N GLN A 341 -2.89 3.28 46.57
CA GLN A 341 -3.06 3.88 47.91
C GLN A 341 -2.23 5.15 48.13
N CYS A 342 -0.99 5.18 47.64
CA CYS A 342 -0.07 6.29 47.96
C CYS A 342 0.36 7.11 46.75
N GLY A 343 -0.02 6.72 45.53
CA GLY A 343 0.31 7.48 44.34
C GLY A 343 1.77 7.40 43.90
N SER A 344 2.59 6.60 44.57
CA SER A 344 4.02 6.50 44.28
C SER A 344 4.25 5.72 42.99
N THR A 345 5.10 6.27 42.11
CA THR A 345 5.43 5.68 40.80
C THR A 345 6.69 4.84 40.94
N LYS A 346 6.78 3.69 40.25
CA LYS A 346 7.87 2.70 40.43
C LYS A 346 8.00 2.20 41.88
N SER A 347 6.90 2.22 42.62
CA SER A 347 6.90 1.84 44.02
C SER A 347 7.00 0.33 44.23
N TRP A 348 6.87 -0.50 43.23
CA TRP A 348 6.82 -1.94 43.46
C TRP A 348 8.22 -2.50 43.79
N SER A 349 8.32 -3.16 44.96
CA SER A 349 9.53 -3.83 45.41
C SER A 349 9.82 -5.08 44.59
N GLU A 350 10.92 -5.76 44.93
CA GLU A 350 11.16 -7.09 44.38
C GLU A 350 9.92 -7.96 44.54
N LYS A 351 9.51 -8.56 43.42
CA LYS A 351 8.42 -9.51 43.34
C LYS A 351 8.74 -10.70 44.24
N VAL A 352 7.82 -11.09 45.10
CA VAL A 352 7.91 -12.41 45.74
C VAL A 352 7.12 -13.36 44.86
N ALA A 353 7.84 -14.21 44.12
CA ALA A 353 7.22 -15.35 43.45
C ALA A 353 6.82 -16.33 44.54
N LEU A 354 5.52 -16.56 44.71
CA LEU A 354 5.03 -17.56 45.65
C LEU A 354 4.76 -18.83 44.87
N THR A 355 5.55 -19.85 45.15
CA THR A 355 5.32 -21.20 44.67
C THR A 355 4.37 -21.90 45.62
N VAL A 356 3.34 -22.55 45.08
CA VAL A 356 2.54 -23.49 45.87
C VAL A 356 3.40 -24.74 45.98
N ARG A 357 3.81 -25.11 47.20
CA ARG A 357 4.47 -26.40 47.43
C ARG A 357 3.50 -27.50 47.02
N ALA A 358 3.73 -28.07 45.84
CA ALA A 358 3.28 -29.42 45.52
C ALA A 358 4.49 -30.32 45.73
N ASP A 359 4.37 -31.31 46.62
CA ASP A 359 5.42 -32.24 47.06
C ASP A 359 5.84 -33.24 45.96
N SER A 360 6.11 -32.79 44.73
CA SER A 360 6.46 -33.69 43.62
C SER A 360 7.70 -33.20 42.87
N HIS A 361 8.81 -33.91 43.08
CA HIS A 361 10.02 -33.86 42.28
C HIS A 361 9.73 -34.31 40.83
N GLN A 362 9.92 -33.45 39.83
CA GLN A 362 10.74 -33.69 38.63
C GLN A 362 10.54 -32.65 37.51
N PHE A 363 11.66 -32.42 36.81
CA PHE A 363 11.92 -31.66 35.58
C PHE A 363 12.02 -30.13 35.65
N ALA A 364 13.24 -29.66 35.34
CA ALA A 364 13.63 -28.27 35.19
C ALA A 364 13.66 -27.90 33.70
N GLU A 365 12.72 -27.06 33.29
CA GLU A 365 12.86 -26.18 32.12
C GLU A 365 12.48 -24.75 32.52
N THR A 366 13.14 -23.79 31.87
CA THR A 366 13.53 -22.44 32.31
C THR A 366 12.44 -21.39 32.63
N SER A 367 11.23 -21.81 32.97
CA SER A 367 10.26 -20.98 33.67
C SER A 367 9.52 -21.85 34.67
N ASP A 368 9.87 -21.74 35.96
CA ASP A 368 9.34 -22.59 37.02
C ASP A 368 7.80 -22.61 36.98
N PRO A 369 7.17 -23.70 36.50
CA PRO A 369 5.72 -23.76 36.32
C PRO A 369 4.99 -23.69 37.67
N SER A 370 5.71 -23.82 38.79
CA SER A 370 5.17 -23.75 40.14
C SER A 370 4.80 -22.33 40.61
N VAL A 371 5.21 -21.28 39.88
CA VAL A 371 4.80 -19.90 40.22
C VAL A 371 3.34 -19.69 39.81
N THR A 372 2.46 -19.64 40.80
CA THR A 372 1.01 -19.43 40.60
C THR A 372 0.56 -17.99 40.84
N ARG A 373 1.34 -17.20 41.58
CA ARG A 373 1.04 -15.78 41.84
C ARG A 373 2.29 -14.93 42.05
N TYR A 374 2.20 -13.68 41.64
CA TYR A 374 3.17 -12.64 41.97
C TYR A 374 2.59 -11.66 42.98
N VAL A 375 3.37 -11.35 44.02
CA VAL A 375 3.03 -10.33 45.01
C VAL A 375 3.98 -9.14 44.87
N TYR A 376 3.42 -7.97 44.63
CA TYR A 376 4.11 -6.70 44.53
C TYR A 376 3.84 -5.88 45.79
N SER A 377 4.88 -5.44 46.50
CA SER A 377 4.73 -4.59 47.70
C SER A 377 5.19 -3.16 47.41
N CYS A 378 4.49 -2.17 47.95
CA CYS A 378 4.88 -0.76 47.78
C CYS A 378 6.13 -0.42 48.64
N LYS A 379 7.15 0.17 48.02
CA LYS A 379 8.43 0.62 48.59
C LYS A 379 8.36 1.99 49.27
N TYR A 380 7.25 2.72 49.08
CA TYR A 380 7.15 4.07 49.61
C TYR A 380 7.01 4.02 51.14
N SER A 381 8.13 4.19 51.83
CA SER A 381 8.29 4.01 53.28
C SER A 381 7.43 4.96 54.10
N ASN A 382 7.20 6.18 53.60
CA ASN A 382 6.50 7.23 54.34
C ASN A 382 5.00 6.93 54.53
N TYR A 383 4.41 6.07 53.68
CA TYR A 383 3.03 5.63 53.88
C TYR A 383 2.91 4.73 55.12
N GLY A 384 3.86 3.81 55.32
CA GLY A 384 3.84 2.89 56.46
C GLY A 384 4.36 3.49 57.76
N THR A 385 5.34 4.41 57.70
CA THR A 385 5.93 5.00 58.92
C THR A 385 5.07 6.11 59.52
N ALA A 386 4.42 6.95 58.71
CA ALA A 386 3.55 8.01 59.23
C ALA A 386 2.22 7.46 59.79
N GLN A 387 1.69 6.37 59.23
CA GLN A 387 0.38 5.81 59.59
C GLN A 387 0.43 4.46 60.33
N ARG A 388 1.64 3.90 60.56
CA ARG A 388 1.85 2.54 61.10
C ARG A 388 1.12 1.43 60.34
N LEU A 389 0.85 1.62 59.04
CA LEU A 389 0.17 0.65 58.19
C LEU A 389 1.17 -0.25 57.44
N ALA A 390 0.79 -1.50 57.21
CA ALA A 390 1.56 -2.41 56.38
C ALA A 390 1.66 -1.88 54.94
N PRO A 391 2.79 -2.11 54.23
CA PRO A 391 2.91 -1.73 52.83
C PRO A 391 1.79 -2.30 51.98
N HIS A 392 1.21 -1.48 51.11
CA HIS A 392 0.20 -1.94 50.16
C HIS A 392 0.73 -3.08 49.30
N LYS A 393 -0.05 -4.15 49.18
CA LYS A 393 0.28 -5.33 48.37
C LYS A 393 -0.71 -5.46 47.22
N PHE A 394 -0.17 -5.71 46.04
CA PHE A 394 -0.92 -5.99 44.83
C PHE A 394 -0.57 -7.41 44.37
N VAL A 395 -1.59 -8.25 44.12
CA VAL A 395 -1.43 -9.66 43.78
C VAL A 395 -1.93 -9.89 42.37
N ILE A 396 -1.12 -10.55 41.54
CA ILE A 396 -1.55 -11.07 40.24
C ILE A 396 -1.47 -12.59 40.29
N GLU A 397 -2.60 -13.23 40.02
CA GLU A 397 -2.69 -14.68 39.84
C GLU A 397 -2.36 -15.06 38.40
N ARG A 398 -1.73 -16.22 38.22
CA ARG A 398 -1.38 -16.76 36.92
C ARG A 398 -2.65 -17.14 36.17
N PRO A 399 -2.97 -16.51 35.03
CA PRO A 399 -4.07 -16.97 34.20
C PRO A 399 -3.74 -18.36 33.62
N PRO A 400 -4.76 -19.15 33.23
CA PRO A 400 -4.54 -20.36 32.44
C PRO A 400 -3.67 -20.06 31.21
N GLY A 401 -2.74 -20.95 30.87
CA GLY A 401 -1.82 -20.79 29.74
C GLY A 401 -0.36 -21.04 30.11
N PHE A 402 0.53 -20.82 29.14
CA PHE A 402 1.95 -21.12 29.27
C PHE A 402 2.83 -20.03 28.67
N MET A 403 4.06 -19.98 29.16
CA MET A 403 5.09 -19.10 28.62
C MET A 403 5.62 -19.70 27.32
N VAL A 404 5.77 -18.87 26.29
CA VAL A 404 6.40 -19.23 25.02
C VAL A 404 7.60 -18.33 24.79
N ASN A 405 8.66 -18.91 24.25
CA ASN A 405 9.89 -18.21 23.90
C ASN A 405 10.42 -17.32 25.02
N SER A 406 10.60 -17.93 26.20
CA SER A 406 11.38 -17.37 27.29
C SER A 406 12.79 -17.09 26.76
N ALA A 407 13.04 -15.87 26.29
CA ALA A 407 14.36 -15.48 25.81
C ALA A 407 15.40 -15.82 26.91
N ARG A 408 16.65 -16.11 26.51
CA ARG A 408 17.75 -16.37 27.47
C ARG A 408 17.85 -15.30 28.57
N THR A 409 17.38 -14.08 28.29
CA THR A 409 17.13 -13.07 29.31
C THR A 409 15.89 -13.44 30.14
N THR A 410 16.13 -14.01 31.31
CA THR A 410 15.19 -14.61 32.29
C THR A 410 13.95 -13.79 32.73
N LYS A 411 13.71 -12.59 32.17
CA LYS A 411 12.69 -11.64 32.65
C LYS A 411 11.60 -11.29 31.64
N CYS A 412 11.78 -11.60 30.35
CA CYS A 412 10.85 -11.23 29.28
C CYS A 412 10.59 -12.42 28.35
N GLY A 413 9.32 -12.64 28.00
CA GLY A 413 8.88 -13.63 27.03
C GLY A 413 7.47 -13.30 26.56
N TRP A 414 6.80 -14.28 25.97
CA TRP A 414 5.38 -14.19 25.63
C TRP A 414 4.58 -15.20 26.44
N PHE A 415 3.34 -14.86 26.73
CA PHE A 415 2.37 -15.72 27.36
C PHE A 415 1.29 -16.07 26.36
N GLN A 416 1.11 -17.36 26.14
CA GLN A 416 0.06 -17.90 25.29
C GLN A 416 -1.14 -18.28 26.17
N ALA A 417 -2.25 -17.57 25.98
CA ALA A 417 -3.51 -17.95 26.58
C ALA A 417 -4.05 -19.25 25.94
N PRO A 418 -4.92 -20.01 26.62
CA PRO A 418 -5.57 -21.17 26.03
C PRO A 418 -6.32 -20.75 24.77
N SER A 419 -6.19 -21.55 23.73
CA SER A 419 -6.95 -21.32 22.51
C SER A 419 -8.45 -21.44 22.80
N THR A 420 -9.22 -20.51 22.25
CA THR A 420 -10.68 -20.58 22.22
C THR A 420 -11.14 -21.02 20.85
N PHE A 421 -12.15 -21.87 20.77
CA PHE A 421 -12.70 -22.35 19.50
C PHE A 421 -13.99 -21.61 19.18
N TYR A 422 -14.02 -20.96 18.02
CA TYR A 422 -15.21 -20.32 17.49
C TYR A 422 -15.90 -21.26 16.50
N SER A 423 -17.18 -21.51 16.74
CA SER A 423 -18.07 -22.17 15.78
C SER A 423 -19.03 -21.12 15.22
N PRO A 424 -19.15 -20.97 13.90
CA PRO A 424 -20.12 -20.05 13.33
C PRO A 424 -21.51 -20.44 13.85
N PRO A 425 -22.37 -19.47 14.23
CA PRO A 425 -23.72 -19.77 14.65
C PRO A 425 -24.38 -20.57 13.54
N SER A 426 -24.84 -21.78 13.87
CA SER A 426 -25.42 -22.69 12.88
C SER A 426 -26.44 -21.90 12.08
N LEU A 427 -26.20 -21.79 10.77
CA LEU A 427 -27.09 -21.08 9.86
C LEU A 427 -28.41 -21.83 9.95
N MET A 428 -29.28 -21.37 10.85
CA MET A 428 -30.62 -21.91 11.05
C MET A 428 -31.21 -21.95 9.65
N LYS A 429 -31.46 -23.16 9.13
CA LYS A 429 -32.00 -23.44 7.79
C LYS A 429 -33.45 -22.93 7.66
N GLY A 430 -33.72 -21.70 8.08
CA GLY A 430 -34.92 -20.97 7.77
C GLY A 430 -34.82 -20.50 6.33
N LYS A 431 -35.71 -21.02 5.47
CA LYS A 431 -35.91 -20.57 4.09
C LYS A 431 -36.22 -19.07 4.04
N ARG A 432 -35.21 -18.20 4.09
CA ARG A 432 -35.35 -16.81 3.67
C ARG A 432 -34.76 -16.68 2.28
N LYS A 433 -35.65 -16.49 1.29
CA LYS A 433 -35.28 -16.07 -0.07
C LYS A 433 -34.56 -14.72 0.05
N SER A 434 -33.23 -14.71 -0.01
CA SER A 434 -32.45 -13.48 -0.14
C SER A 434 -32.58 -12.97 -1.58
N GLN A 435 -33.50 -12.03 -1.80
CA GLN A 435 -33.44 -11.16 -2.96
C GLN A 435 -32.25 -10.22 -2.76
N ILE A 436 -31.13 -10.55 -3.39
CA ILE A 436 -30.06 -9.59 -3.67
C ILE A 436 -30.33 -9.10 -5.10
N LEU A 437 -30.81 -7.86 -5.21
CA LEU A 437 -31.01 -7.18 -6.48
C LEU A 437 -29.65 -6.79 -7.09
N PRO A 438 -29.34 -7.19 -8.33
CA PRO A 438 -28.17 -6.67 -9.04
C PRO A 438 -28.55 -5.32 -9.69
N ILE A 439 -27.73 -4.31 -9.43
CA ILE A 439 -27.79 -3.01 -10.11
C ILE A 439 -27.06 -3.17 -11.45
N PHE A 440 -27.78 -3.10 -12.56
CA PHE A 440 -27.25 -3.18 -13.94
C PHE A 440 -26.74 -1.82 -14.41
N LEU A 441 -25.49 -1.75 -14.89
CA LEU A 441 -25.01 -0.70 -15.78
C LEU A 441 -24.14 -1.34 -16.89
N ASN A 442 -24.45 -0.95 -18.14
CA ASN A 442 -23.84 -1.28 -19.45
C ASN A 442 -24.46 -2.45 -20.22
N LEU A 443 -25.32 -2.11 -21.20
CA LEU A 443 -25.84 -3.01 -22.24
C LEU A 443 -24.92 -2.97 -23.47
N SER A 444 -24.59 -4.14 -24.00
CA SER A 444 -23.79 -4.41 -25.21
C SER A 444 -24.67 -4.46 -26.48
N MET A 445 -24.05 -4.47 -27.68
CA MET A 445 -24.76 -4.69 -28.96
C MET A 445 -25.53 -6.02 -29.01
N SER A 446 -25.09 -7.02 -28.24
CA SER A 446 -25.77 -8.30 -28.09
C SER A 446 -27.12 -8.13 -27.38
N ASP A 447 -27.21 -7.19 -26.45
CA ASP A 447 -28.44 -6.92 -25.71
C ASP A 447 -29.47 -6.14 -26.55
N TRP A 448 -29.01 -5.41 -27.57
CA TRP A 448 -29.89 -4.85 -28.61
C TRP A 448 -30.52 -5.95 -29.47
N TYR A 449 -29.76 -6.97 -29.86
CA TYR A 449 -30.32 -8.10 -30.62
C TYR A 449 -31.43 -8.80 -29.85
N VAL A 450 -31.21 -9.09 -28.56
CA VAL A 450 -32.22 -9.72 -27.70
C VAL A 450 -33.47 -8.83 -27.54
N SER A 451 -33.30 -7.50 -27.55
CA SER A 451 -34.41 -6.56 -27.38
C SER A 451 -35.28 -6.39 -28.63
N PHE A 452 -34.78 -6.74 -29.83
CA PHE A 452 -35.49 -6.59 -31.11
C PHE A 452 -35.73 -7.90 -31.84
N GLU A 453 -35.35 -9.04 -31.26
CA GLU A 453 -35.48 -10.37 -31.87
C GLU A 453 -36.92 -10.70 -32.24
N GLU A 454 -37.88 -10.42 -31.36
CA GLU A 454 -39.31 -10.66 -31.62
C GLU A 454 -39.83 -9.82 -32.79
N ILE A 455 -39.45 -8.53 -32.86
CA ILE A 455 -39.86 -7.61 -33.95
C ILE A 455 -39.22 -8.02 -35.29
N LEU A 456 -37.94 -8.40 -35.27
CA LEU A 456 -37.24 -8.86 -36.46
C LEU A 456 -37.78 -10.21 -36.96
N ALA A 457 -38.21 -11.08 -36.06
CA ALA A 457 -38.87 -12.34 -36.39
C ALA A 457 -40.27 -12.10 -37.01
N GLU A 458 -41.05 -11.16 -36.47
CA GLU A 458 -42.38 -10.82 -36.97
C GLU A 458 -42.34 -10.30 -38.42
N HIS A 459 -41.34 -9.48 -38.77
CA HIS A 459 -41.21 -8.92 -40.12
C HIS A 459 -40.36 -9.74 -41.10
N LYS A 460 -39.87 -10.92 -40.67
CA LYS A 460 -38.98 -11.77 -41.49
C LYS A 460 -39.69 -12.28 -42.74
N ASP A 461 -40.89 -12.84 -42.58
CA ASP A 461 -41.62 -13.46 -43.68
C ASP A 461 -42.10 -12.40 -44.70
N ASP A 462 -42.46 -11.20 -44.22
CA ASP A 462 -42.81 -10.06 -45.07
C ASP A 462 -41.61 -9.55 -45.89
N PHE A 463 -40.42 -9.53 -45.30
CA PHE A 463 -39.18 -9.15 -46.00
C PHE A 463 -38.81 -10.16 -47.09
N LEU A 464 -38.96 -11.46 -46.81
CA LEU A 464 -38.64 -12.55 -47.72
C LEU A 464 -39.68 -12.72 -48.84
N ALA A 465 -40.96 -12.44 -48.58
CA ALA A 465 -42.03 -12.56 -49.58
C ALA A 465 -42.01 -11.48 -50.67
N ALA A 466 -41.25 -10.39 -50.48
CA ALA A 466 -41.11 -9.30 -51.43
C ALA A 466 -40.15 -9.68 -52.58
N LYS A 467 -40.69 -10.21 -53.68
CA LYS A 467 -39.94 -10.72 -54.85
C LYS A 467 -39.29 -9.67 -55.76
N ASP A 468 -39.44 -8.39 -55.48
CA ASP A 468 -38.81 -7.31 -56.24
C ASP A 468 -37.98 -6.42 -55.29
N PRO A 469 -36.66 -6.27 -55.50
CA PRO A 469 -35.77 -5.38 -54.73
C PRO A 469 -36.26 -3.93 -54.67
N GLN A 470 -37.02 -3.48 -55.67
CA GLN A 470 -37.63 -2.16 -55.73
C GLN A 470 -39.05 -2.09 -55.17
N SER A 471 -39.67 -3.22 -54.82
CA SER A 471 -41.06 -3.24 -54.39
C SER A 471 -41.28 -2.42 -53.12
N THR A 472 -42.42 -1.74 -53.09
CA THR A 472 -42.87 -0.86 -52.02
C THR A 472 -42.87 -1.55 -50.65
N ARG A 473 -43.01 -2.89 -50.60
CA ARG A 473 -43.02 -3.69 -49.37
C ARG A 473 -41.63 -3.85 -48.71
N ARG A 474 -40.56 -4.16 -49.47
CA ARG A 474 -39.17 -4.19 -48.92
C ARG A 474 -38.74 -2.80 -48.43
N ARG A 475 -39.26 -1.73 -49.06
CA ARG A 475 -39.08 -0.34 -48.60
C ARG A 475 -39.96 0.00 -47.38
N GLN A 476 -41.17 -0.57 -47.25
CA GLN A 476 -42.06 -0.38 -46.10
C GLN A 476 -41.54 -1.05 -44.82
N VAL A 477 -40.90 -2.22 -44.89
CA VAL A 477 -40.24 -2.82 -43.70
C VAL A 477 -39.10 -1.92 -43.17
N LEU A 478 -38.52 -1.07 -44.03
CA LEU A 478 -37.47 -0.10 -43.67
C LEU A 478 -37.98 1.36 -43.53
N ARG A 479 -39.27 1.60 -43.79
CA ARG A 479 -40.02 2.85 -43.60
C ARG A 479 -41.41 2.46 -43.11
N ASN A 480 -41.61 2.43 -41.79
CA ASN A 480 -42.97 2.44 -41.26
C ASN A 480 -43.70 3.67 -41.81
N ASP A 481 -45.02 3.58 -41.99
CA ASP A 481 -45.89 4.69 -42.41
C ASP A 481 -46.03 5.80 -41.32
N ASP A 482 -45.09 5.86 -40.36
CA ASP A 482 -44.90 6.91 -39.35
C ASP A 482 -43.46 7.48 -39.46
N PRO A 483 -43.22 8.78 -39.16
CA PRO A 483 -42.14 9.59 -39.73
C PRO A 483 -40.75 9.39 -39.08
N VAL A 484 -40.42 8.19 -38.62
CA VAL A 484 -39.12 7.91 -38.00
C VAL A 484 -38.15 7.38 -39.06
N ASP A 485 -37.35 8.28 -39.63
CA ASP A 485 -36.29 7.89 -40.58
C ASP A 485 -35.17 7.15 -39.83
N LEU A 486 -35.12 5.82 -39.98
CA LEU A 486 -34.12 5.00 -39.31
C LEU A 486 -32.70 5.43 -39.76
N PRO A 487 -31.73 5.59 -38.82
CA PRO A 487 -30.35 5.89 -39.17
C PRO A 487 -29.79 4.90 -40.19
N LYS A 488 -29.01 5.37 -41.17
CA LYS A 488 -28.43 4.51 -42.23
C LYS A 488 -27.70 3.27 -41.68
N ALA A 489 -27.04 3.40 -40.52
CA ALA A 489 -26.37 2.29 -39.85
C ALA A 489 -27.34 1.20 -39.38
N LEU A 490 -28.52 1.58 -38.89
CA LEU A 490 -29.56 0.66 -38.44
C LEU A 490 -30.25 -0.03 -39.63
N LYS A 491 -30.53 0.72 -40.71
CA LYS A 491 -31.02 0.14 -41.98
C LYS A 491 -30.03 -0.90 -42.53
N ARG A 492 -28.72 -0.64 -42.44
CA ARG A 492 -27.66 -1.56 -42.85
C ARG A 492 -27.59 -2.81 -41.96
N ALA A 493 -27.77 -2.67 -40.65
CA ALA A 493 -27.80 -3.80 -39.71
C ALA A 493 -29.00 -4.72 -39.95
N ILE A 494 -30.19 -4.14 -40.16
CA ILE A 494 -31.41 -4.88 -40.52
C ILE A 494 -31.23 -5.63 -41.84
N ARG A 495 -30.67 -4.96 -42.87
CA ARG A 495 -30.36 -5.61 -44.16
C ARG A 495 -29.37 -6.77 -44.01
N ARG A 496 -28.31 -6.63 -43.22
CA ARG A 496 -27.37 -7.74 -42.94
C ARG A 496 -28.04 -8.91 -42.21
N CYS A 497 -28.95 -8.63 -41.28
CA CYS A 497 -29.70 -9.65 -40.57
C CYS A 497 -30.60 -10.46 -41.50
N TYR A 498 -31.21 -9.82 -42.50
CA TYR A 498 -32.03 -10.52 -43.50
C TYR A 498 -31.25 -11.09 -44.69
N TYR A 499 -30.07 -10.56 -45.00
CA TYR A 499 -29.20 -11.03 -46.09
C TYR A 499 -28.90 -12.53 -45.98
N GLN A 500 -28.68 -13.04 -44.76
CA GLN A 500 -28.44 -14.46 -44.53
C GLN A 500 -29.63 -15.38 -44.86
N PHE A 501 -30.83 -14.83 -45.03
CA PHE A 501 -32.05 -15.57 -45.35
C PHE A 501 -32.48 -15.42 -46.82
N ILE A 502 -31.76 -14.62 -47.62
CA ILE A 502 -32.01 -14.50 -49.06
C ILE A 502 -31.42 -15.74 -49.75
N THR A 503 -32.29 -16.60 -50.28
CA THR A 503 -31.88 -17.83 -50.98
C THR A 503 -31.82 -17.66 -52.50
N ASP A 504 -32.38 -16.58 -53.04
CA ASP A 504 -32.38 -16.28 -54.47
C ASP A 504 -31.08 -15.54 -54.86
N GLU A 505 -30.36 -16.06 -55.85
CA GLU A 505 -29.05 -15.54 -56.26
C GLU A 505 -29.13 -14.15 -56.92
N ASP A 506 -30.22 -13.84 -57.63
CA ASP A 506 -30.39 -12.52 -58.27
C ASP A 506 -30.65 -11.44 -57.21
N ASP A 507 -31.49 -11.74 -56.22
CA ASP A 507 -31.70 -10.87 -55.06
C ASP A 507 -30.42 -10.67 -54.23
N ARG A 508 -29.65 -11.75 -54.03
CA ARG A 508 -28.38 -11.70 -53.29
C ARG A 508 -27.35 -10.83 -54.02
N LYS A 509 -27.23 -11.00 -55.34
CA LYS A 509 -26.36 -10.18 -56.19
C LYS A 509 -26.81 -8.71 -56.24
N ALA A 510 -28.12 -8.45 -56.20
CA ALA A 510 -28.63 -7.08 -56.12
C ALA A 510 -28.26 -6.40 -54.80
N GLU A 511 -28.35 -7.11 -53.67
CA GLU A 511 -27.89 -6.58 -52.37
C GLU A 511 -26.35 -6.42 -52.34
N ASP A 512 -25.58 -7.35 -52.90
CA ASP A 512 -24.12 -7.22 -53.03
C ASP A 512 -23.71 -6.01 -53.86
N ASN A 513 -24.41 -5.74 -54.97
CA ASN A 513 -24.20 -4.54 -55.77
C ASN A 513 -24.51 -3.25 -54.98
N ILE A 514 -25.49 -3.27 -54.09
CA ILE A 514 -25.77 -2.13 -53.19
C ILE A 514 -24.64 -1.97 -52.17
N PHE A 515 -24.10 -3.06 -51.62
CA PHE A 515 -22.95 -3.01 -50.72
C PHE A 515 -21.67 -2.52 -51.43
N HIS A 516 -21.45 -2.93 -52.67
CA HIS A 516 -20.27 -2.56 -53.49
C HIS A 516 -20.35 -1.15 -54.10
N ALA A 517 -21.52 -0.71 -54.59
CA ALA A 517 -21.70 0.65 -55.11
C ALA A 517 -21.53 1.72 -54.03
N GLU A 518 -21.79 1.39 -52.76
CA GLU A 518 -21.48 2.26 -51.61
C GLU A 518 -19.99 2.29 -51.25
N GLN A 519 -19.16 1.41 -51.85
CA GLN A 519 -17.76 1.20 -51.49
C GLN A 519 -16.77 1.72 -52.56
N GLU A 520 -17.15 1.78 -53.84
CA GLU A 520 -16.26 2.19 -54.95
C GLU A 520 -16.18 3.71 -55.21
N ALA A 521 -17.04 4.53 -54.62
CA ALA A 521 -17.10 5.97 -54.91
C ALA A 521 -15.98 6.82 -54.28
N ASP A 522 -14.94 6.22 -53.68
CA ASP A 522 -14.07 6.93 -52.72
C ASP A 522 -12.57 6.55 -52.75
N GLN A 523 -12.05 6.14 -53.91
CA GLN A 523 -10.62 5.81 -54.04
C GLN A 523 -9.76 7.08 -54.20
N SER A 524 -9.09 7.47 -53.11
CA SER A 524 -8.02 8.46 -53.11
C SER A 524 -6.73 7.92 -53.73
N ILE A 525 -5.93 8.79 -54.37
CA ILE A 525 -4.71 8.48 -55.12
C ILE A 525 -3.52 8.00 -54.24
N VAL A 526 -3.57 8.19 -52.92
CA VAL A 526 -2.51 7.80 -51.97
C VAL A 526 -2.98 6.61 -51.15
N SER A 527 -2.11 5.60 -50.95
CA SER A 527 -2.48 4.43 -50.15
C SER A 527 -2.76 4.83 -48.69
N PRO A 528 -3.70 4.17 -48.00
CA PRO A 528 -3.99 4.42 -46.59
C PRO A 528 -2.75 4.30 -45.69
N GLU A 529 -1.85 3.34 -45.96
CA GLU A 529 -0.63 3.18 -45.15
C GLU A 529 0.34 4.36 -45.31
N GLU A 530 0.53 4.84 -46.54
CA GLU A 530 1.42 5.98 -46.79
C GLU A 530 0.86 7.27 -46.16
N ARG A 531 -0.46 7.48 -46.23
CA ARG A 531 -1.12 8.61 -45.57
C ARG A 531 -0.95 8.54 -44.05
N GLU A 532 -1.14 7.36 -43.46
CA GLU A 532 -0.98 7.14 -42.02
C GLU A 532 0.45 7.44 -41.56
N ALA A 533 1.45 6.90 -42.24
CA ALA A 533 2.86 7.11 -41.90
C ALA A 533 3.25 8.60 -41.96
N ASN A 534 2.78 9.33 -42.98
CA ASN A 534 3.06 10.75 -43.15
C ASN A 534 2.30 11.65 -42.16
N ALA A 535 1.08 11.25 -41.77
CA ALA A 535 0.25 12.01 -40.84
C ALA A 535 0.62 11.80 -39.37
N ARG A 536 1.40 10.75 -39.06
CA ARG A 536 1.70 10.36 -37.68
C ARG A 536 2.40 11.47 -36.89
N PRO A 537 1.80 11.94 -35.78
CA PRO A 537 2.36 13.02 -34.99
C PRO A 537 3.71 12.65 -34.38
N LYS A 538 4.71 13.53 -34.58
CA LYS A 538 6.05 13.42 -34.00
C LYS A 538 6.16 14.02 -32.59
N ASP A 539 5.10 14.59 -32.05
CA ASP A 539 5.09 15.09 -30.68
C ASP A 539 4.47 14.05 -29.74
N ALA A 540 5.26 13.48 -28.84
CA ALA A 540 4.76 12.50 -27.88
C ALA A 540 3.70 13.09 -26.92
N SER A 541 3.65 14.42 -26.78
CA SER A 541 2.60 15.05 -25.97
C SER A 541 1.20 14.82 -26.52
N PHE A 542 1.08 14.55 -27.83
CA PHE A 542 -0.17 14.21 -28.51
C PHE A 542 -0.77 12.89 -27.99
N TYR A 543 0.08 11.94 -27.59
CA TYR A 543 -0.32 10.59 -27.17
C TYR A 543 -0.56 10.48 -25.65
N LYS A 544 -0.56 11.59 -24.91
CA LYS A 544 -0.83 11.59 -23.46
C LYS A 544 -2.23 11.14 -23.07
N LYS A 545 -3.14 11.14 -24.04
CA LYS A 545 -4.54 10.74 -23.89
C LYS A 545 -4.85 9.76 -25.00
N GLN A 546 -5.83 8.89 -24.74
CA GLN A 546 -6.40 8.05 -25.77
C GLN A 546 -6.91 8.95 -26.90
N LEU A 547 -6.40 8.71 -28.10
CA LEU A 547 -6.73 9.46 -29.30
C LEU A 547 -8.14 9.08 -29.74
N THR A 548 -8.95 10.08 -30.05
CA THR A 548 -10.30 9.89 -30.59
C THR A 548 -10.27 9.88 -32.11
N ASP A 549 -11.32 9.35 -32.74
CA ASP A 549 -11.47 9.39 -34.21
C ASP A 549 -11.30 10.82 -34.76
N TRP A 550 -11.80 11.81 -34.02
CA TRP A 550 -11.64 13.22 -34.37
C TRP A 550 -10.16 13.68 -34.38
N ASP A 551 -9.38 13.31 -33.36
CA ASP A 551 -7.97 13.71 -33.26
C ASP A 551 -7.14 13.11 -34.41
N ILE A 552 -7.47 11.88 -34.80
CA ILE A 552 -6.83 11.15 -35.89
C ILE A 552 -7.23 11.71 -37.25
N ALA A 553 -8.52 11.97 -37.48
CA ALA A 553 -9.01 12.56 -38.72
C ALA A 553 -8.38 13.93 -39.00
N GLN A 554 -8.20 14.76 -37.97
CA GLN A 554 -7.51 16.05 -38.08
C GLN A 554 -6.05 15.93 -38.57
N LYS A 555 -5.43 14.76 -38.42
CA LYS A 555 -4.06 14.49 -38.87
C LYS A 555 -4.04 13.84 -40.24
N LEU A 556 -4.78 12.75 -40.41
CA LEU A 556 -4.84 12.01 -41.68
C LEU A 556 -5.34 12.89 -42.83
N PHE A 557 -6.43 13.62 -42.60
CA PHE A 557 -7.17 14.30 -43.66
C PHE A 557 -7.08 15.83 -43.55
N LYS A 558 -5.95 16.33 -43.02
CA LYS A 558 -5.75 17.76 -42.81
C LYS A 558 -5.94 18.58 -44.09
N GLN A 559 -5.44 18.10 -45.23
CA GLN A 559 -5.56 18.81 -46.50
C GLN A 559 -7.01 18.87 -46.99
N GLU A 560 -7.73 17.76 -46.90
CA GLU A 560 -9.16 17.66 -47.29
C GLU A 560 -10.03 18.55 -46.41
N MET A 561 -9.79 18.53 -45.09
CA MET A 561 -10.45 19.42 -44.15
C MET A 561 -10.15 20.91 -44.42
N ASP A 562 -8.90 21.25 -44.73
CA ASP A 562 -8.50 22.63 -45.03
C ASP A 562 -9.07 23.10 -46.39
N ASN A 563 -9.22 22.20 -47.37
CA ASN A 563 -9.87 22.50 -48.65
C ASN A 563 -11.38 22.71 -48.47
N TYR A 564 -12.05 21.82 -47.72
CA TYR A 564 -13.46 21.96 -47.37
C TYR A 564 -13.75 23.28 -46.63
N ASP A 565 -12.91 23.64 -45.66
CA ASP A 565 -13.02 24.91 -44.94
C ASP A 565 -12.89 26.13 -45.88
N LYS A 566 -11.96 26.08 -46.84
CA LYS A 566 -11.80 27.16 -47.84
C LYS A 566 -13.03 27.28 -48.74
N GLU A 567 -13.57 26.17 -49.23
CA GLU A 567 -14.77 26.16 -50.07
C GLU A 567 -15.99 26.70 -49.34
N GLU A 568 -16.24 26.26 -48.10
CA GLU A 568 -17.36 26.75 -47.29
C GLU A 568 -17.21 28.23 -46.93
N GLN A 569 -15.98 28.67 -46.59
CA GLN A 569 -15.72 30.10 -46.35
C GLN A 569 -15.92 30.95 -47.61
N GLN A 570 -15.57 30.42 -48.79
CA GLN A 570 -15.81 31.09 -50.06
C GLN A 570 -17.31 31.22 -50.35
N LYS A 571 -18.11 30.17 -50.10
CA LYS A 571 -19.58 30.21 -50.21
C LYS A 571 -20.20 31.25 -49.27
N MET A 572 -19.65 31.41 -48.07
CA MET A 572 -20.11 32.38 -47.09
C MET A 572 -19.55 33.81 -47.31
N GLY A 573 -18.65 34.02 -48.27
CA GLY A 573 -18.02 35.32 -48.52
C GLY A 573 -17.10 35.79 -47.38
N VAL A 574 -16.56 34.87 -46.57
CA VAL A 574 -15.71 35.17 -45.40
C VAL A 574 -14.35 34.44 -45.49
N PRO A 575 -13.51 34.75 -46.49
CA PRO A 575 -12.24 34.06 -46.69
C PRO A 575 -11.31 34.22 -45.48
N HIS A 576 -10.67 33.12 -45.09
CA HIS A 576 -9.69 33.00 -43.99
C HIS A 576 -10.23 33.30 -42.58
N SER A 577 -11.54 33.16 -42.35
CA SER A 577 -12.11 33.41 -41.03
C SER A 577 -11.88 32.23 -40.06
N ILE A 578 -10.98 32.42 -39.09
CA ILE A 578 -10.66 31.43 -38.03
C ILE A 578 -11.91 31.01 -37.25
N LYS A 579 -12.90 31.91 -37.12
CA LYS A 579 -14.14 31.68 -36.34
C LYS A 579 -14.94 30.47 -36.88
N HIS A 580 -14.92 30.22 -38.19
CA HIS A 580 -15.74 29.18 -38.81
C HIS A 580 -15.01 27.84 -38.96
N ARG A 581 -13.67 27.85 -38.92
CA ARG A 581 -12.83 26.66 -39.17
C ARG A 581 -13.19 25.45 -38.33
N THR A 582 -13.45 25.61 -37.03
CA THR A 582 -13.82 24.48 -36.16
C THR A 582 -15.21 23.92 -36.48
N GLY A 583 -16.14 24.78 -36.92
CA GLY A 583 -17.47 24.37 -37.35
C GLY A 583 -17.41 23.55 -38.64
N HIS A 584 -16.72 24.07 -39.66
CA HIS A 584 -16.55 23.38 -40.94
C HIS A 584 -15.79 22.07 -40.80
N ALA A 585 -14.73 22.04 -39.99
CA ALA A 585 -14.01 20.82 -39.66
C ALA A 585 -14.92 19.73 -39.08
N ARG A 586 -15.86 20.10 -38.18
CA ARG A 586 -16.83 19.16 -37.59
C ARG A 586 -17.86 18.69 -38.59
N GLN A 587 -18.33 19.60 -39.45
CA GLN A 587 -19.25 19.27 -40.52
C GLN A 587 -18.62 18.26 -41.49
N TRP A 588 -17.39 18.51 -41.92
CA TRP A 588 -16.61 17.60 -42.76
C TRP A 588 -16.44 16.23 -42.11
N PHE A 589 -16.05 16.18 -40.83
CA PHE A 589 -15.88 14.91 -40.10
C PHE A 589 -17.17 14.10 -40.03
N ASN A 590 -18.30 14.76 -39.82
CA ASN A 590 -19.61 14.10 -39.80
C ASN A 590 -19.99 13.58 -41.21
N SER A 591 -19.56 14.27 -42.27
CA SER A 591 -19.75 13.86 -43.66
C SER A 591 -18.70 12.88 -44.20
N MET A 592 -17.71 12.46 -43.39
CA MET A 592 -16.72 11.46 -43.83
C MET A 592 -17.40 10.19 -44.33
N THR A 593 -16.83 9.63 -45.38
CA THR A 593 -17.28 8.38 -45.97
C THR A 593 -17.01 7.20 -45.04
N PHE A 594 -17.56 6.04 -45.37
CA PHE A 594 -17.30 4.82 -44.60
C PHE A 594 -15.83 4.37 -44.71
N GLY A 595 -15.21 4.52 -45.89
CA GLY A 595 -13.80 4.21 -46.10
C GLY A 595 -12.88 5.07 -45.24
N GLN A 596 -13.06 6.39 -45.27
CA GLN A 596 -12.33 7.32 -44.42
C GLN A 596 -12.52 7.02 -42.92
N LYS A 597 -13.75 6.76 -42.48
CA LYS A 597 -14.03 6.39 -41.08
C LYS A 597 -13.29 5.13 -40.66
N LYS A 598 -13.23 4.12 -41.53
CA LYS A 598 -12.48 2.87 -41.26
C LYS A 598 -10.97 3.14 -41.16
N GLU A 599 -10.41 3.96 -42.04
CA GLU A 599 -9.00 4.35 -42.01
C GLU A 599 -8.66 5.13 -40.74
N VAL A 600 -9.51 6.08 -40.34
CA VAL A 600 -9.40 6.80 -39.07
C VAL A 600 -9.39 5.83 -37.89
N GLN A 601 -10.30 4.85 -37.87
CA GLN A 601 -10.40 3.88 -36.80
C GLN A 601 -9.16 2.97 -36.73
N GLN A 602 -8.66 2.50 -37.87
CA GLN A 602 -7.45 1.67 -37.93
C GLN A 602 -6.21 2.44 -37.47
N ALA A 603 -6.04 3.68 -37.93
CA ALA A 603 -4.95 4.54 -37.47
C ALA A 603 -5.09 4.89 -35.98
N ARG A 604 -6.31 5.10 -35.49
CA ARG A 604 -6.58 5.32 -34.05
C ARG A 604 -6.08 4.15 -33.22
N ASP A 605 -6.52 2.94 -33.58
CA ASP A 605 -6.21 1.74 -32.82
C ASP A 605 -4.69 1.49 -32.85
N LYS A 606 -4.06 1.60 -34.03
CA LYS A 606 -2.60 1.52 -34.20
C LYS A 606 -1.84 2.58 -33.40
N TRP A 607 -2.24 3.85 -33.45
CA TRP A 607 -1.53 4.94 -32.75
C TRP A 607 -1.72 4.90 -31.24
N ASN A 608 -2.86 4.40 -30.75
CA ASN A 608 -3.09 4.19 -29.33
C ASN A 608 -2.32 2.96 -28.81
N GLU A 609 -2.19 1.92 -29.61
CA GLU A 609 -1.43 0.71 -29.26
C GLU A 609 0.08 0.94 -29.28
N GLU A 610 0.63 1.46 -30.38
CA GLU A 610 2.07 1.70 -30.53
C GLU A 610 2.55 2.96 -29.79
N GLY A 611 1.65 3.91 -29.54
CA GLY A 611 1.97 5.20 -28.96
C GLY A 611 2.84 6.10 -29.87
N ALA A 612 3.54 7.04 -29.24
CA ALA A 612 4.44 7.95 -29.95
C ALA A 612 5.66 7.19 -30.49
N PRO A 613 6.20 7.55 -31.68
CA PRO A 613 7.43 6.94 -32.18
C PRO A 613 8.58 7.02 -31.15
N PRO A 614 9.47 6.00 -31.05
CA PRO A 614 10.52 5.95 -30.04
C PRO A 614 11.38 7.21 -29.95
N GLU A 615 11.74 7.80 -31.09
CA GLU A 615 12.48 9.07 -31.16
C GLU A 615 11.71 10.23 -30.52
N SER A 616 10.41 10.29 -30.76
CA SER A 616 9.51 11.30 -30.20
C SER A 616 9.37 11.13 -28.69
N GLN A 617 9.31 9.88 -28.20
CA GLN A 617 9.31 9.58 -26.77
C GLN A 617 10.62 10.02 -26.12
N ALA A 618 11.78 9.71 -26.73
CA ALA A 618 13.08 10.11 -26.22
C ALA A 618 13.22 11.64 -26.16
N MET A 619 12.81 12.35 -27.21
CA MET A 619 12.80 13.81 -27.26
C MET A 619 11.86 14.42 -26.22
N TYR A 620 10.67 13.84 -26.05
CA TYR A 620 9.70 14.31 -25.05
C TYR A 620 10.22 14.08 -23.63
N ARG A 621 10.77 12.89 -23.33
CA ARG A 621 11.42 12.59 -22.05
C ARG A 621 12.52 13.61 -21.79
N LYS A 622 13.46 13.79 -22.72
CA LYS A 622 14.56 14.78 -22.58
C LYS A 622 14.05 16.19 -22.27
N ARG A 623 13.01 16.67 -22.97
CA ARG A 623 12.44 18.02 -22.78
C ARG A 623 11.63 18.18 -21.48
N ASN A 624 10.96 17.13 -21.02
CA ASN A 624 10.01 17.21 -19.90
C ASN A 624 10.49 16.55 -18.62
N LEU A 625 11.59 15.78 -18.64
CA LEU A 625 12.08 15.01 -17.50
C LEU A 625 12.28 15.93 -16.30
N LYS A 626 13.04 17.02 -16.47
CA LYS A 626 13.27 17.98 -15.40
C LYS A 626 11.96 18.52 -14.81
N LYS A 627 11.05 19.00 -15.67
CA LYS A 627 9.75 19.56 -15.25
C LYS A 627 8.88 18.53 -14.51
N ASN A 628 8.88 17.28 -14.96
CA ASN A 628 8.12 16.21 -14.33
C ASN A 628 8.71 15.83 -12.98
N LEU A 629 10.04 15.75 -12.89
CA LEU A 629 10.74 15.50 -11.62
C LEU A 629 10.54 16.66 -10.65
N ASP A 630 10.62 17.91 -11.12
CA ASP A 630 10.32 19.11 -10.31
C ASP A 630 8.87 19.07 -9.80
N ALA A 631 7.90 18.75 -10.66
CA ALA A 631 6.50 18.67 -10.29
C ALA A 631 6.22 17.54 -9.29
N PHE A 632 6.82 16.37 -9.50
CA PHE A 632 6.74 15.23 -8.58
C PHE A 632 7.37 15.57 -7.23
N SER A 633 8.60 16.11 -7.25
CA SER A 633 9.31 16.56 -6.06
C SER A 633 8.52 17.62 -5.31
N GLN A 634 7.99 18.63 -5.99
CA GLN A 634 7.13 19.64 -5.36
C GLN A 634 5.86 19.05 -4.77
N GLU A 635 5.22 18.09 -5.45
CA GLU A 635 4.00 17.45 -4.93
C GLU A 635 4.31 16.67 -3.66
N VAL A 636 5.38 15.88 -3.64
CA VAL A 636 5.80 15.14 -2.44
C VAL A 636 6.30 16.09 -1.35
N CYS A 637 7.05 17.14 -1.68
CA CYS A 637 7.44 18.17 -0.71
C CYS A 637 6.22 18.85 -0.08
N ARG A 638 5.21 19.22 -0.88
CA ARG A 638 3.97 19.86 -0.38
C ARG A 638 3.11 18.93 0.45
N THR A 639 3.02 17.66 0.05
CA THR A 639 2.14 16.68 0.70
C THR A 639 2.79 16.02 1.91
N MET A 640 4.11 15.85 1.91
CA MET A 640 4.83 15.05 2.90
C MET A 640 5.93 15.82 3.65
N GLY A 641 6.29 17.04 3.23
CA GLY A 641 7.36 17.82 3.86
C GLY A 641 8.77 17.21 3.70
N CYS A 642 8.93 16.23 2.81
CA CYS A 642 10.19 15.53 2.60
C CYS A 642 11.08 16.28 1.60
N ARG A 643 12.40 16.15 1.78
CA ARG A 643 13.38 16.47 0.75
C ARG A 643 13.63 15.23 -0.10
N ILE A 644 13.66 15.39 -1.42
CA ILE A 644 13.86 14.29 -2.37
C ILE A 644 15.19 14.43 -3.09
N VAL A 645 15.91 13.31 -3.16
CA VAL A 645 17.05 13.10 -4.06
C VAL A 645 16.72 11.87 -4.91
N MET A 646 16.76 11.99 -6.22
CA MET A 646 16.46 10.91 -7.18
C MET A 646 17.66 10.71 -8.10
N LEU A 647 18.07 9.45 -8.30
CA LEU A 647 18.96 9.04 -9.38
C LEU A 647 18.08 8.62 -10.56
N VAL A 648 18.30 9.22 -11.73
CA VAL A 648 17.42 9.06 -12.88
C VAL A 648 18.24 8.72 -14.11
N SER A 649 17.97 7.56 -14.71
CA SER A 649 18.53 7.12 -15.99
C SER A 649 17.47 7.13 -17.09
N HIS A 650 17.87 7.46 -18.33
CA HIS A 650 17.01 7.36 -19.50
C HIS A 650 17.84 7.06 -20.76
N LYS A 651 17.27 6.31 -21.70
CA LYS A 651 17.89 6.06 -23.01
C LYS A 651 18.06 7.37 -23.79
N LYS A 652 19.26 7.64 -24.32
CA LYS A 652 19.47 8.75 -25.24
C LYS A 652 18.96 8.37 -26.64
N PRO A 653 18.35 9.30 -27.38
CA PRO A 653 17.95 9.03 -28.77
C PRO A 653 19.18 8.76 -29.64
N GLY A 654 19.17 7.64 -30.37
CA GLY A 654 20.18 7.32 -31.39
C GLY A 654 21.53 6.81 -30.87
N GLU A 655 21.70 6.63 -29.56
CA GLU A 655 22.92 6.09 -28.96
C GLU A 655 22.58 4.90 -28.06
N MET A 656 23.44 3.87 -28.04
CA MET A 656 23.45 2.84 -26.98
C MET A 656 24.04 3.40 -25.68
N SER A 657 23.61 4.61 -25.30
CA SER A 657 24.10 5.31 -24.12
C SER A 657 22.93 5.80 -23.27
N LEU A 658 23.09 5.74 -21.95
CA LEU A 658 22.13 6.27 -21.00
C LEU A 658 22.51 7.69 -20.58
N GLY A 659 21.54 8.57 -20.53
CA GLY A 659 21.63 9.81 -19.76
C GLY A 659 21.32 9.50 -18.30
N VAL A 660 22.32 9.61 -17.43
CA VAL A 660 22.15 9.48 -15.98
C VAL A 660 22.25 10.87 -15.35
N CYS A 661 21.33 11.22 -14.46
CA CYS A 661 21.32 12.50 -13.77
C CYS A 661 20.81 12.35 -12.33
N ILE A 662 21.21 13.29 -11.48
CA ILE A 662 20.69 13.42 -10.12
C ILE A 662 19.71 14.57 -10.11
N HIS A 663 18.51 14.31 -9.61
CA HIS A 663 17.51 15.33 -9.36
C HIS A 663 17.37 15.54 -7.86
N GLU A 664 17.39 16.79 -7.44
CA GLU A 664 17.24 17.16 -6.04
C GLU A 664 16.16 18.22 -5.89
N SER A 665 15.22 18.01 -4.95
CA SER A 665 14.21 19.00 -4.60
C SER A 665 14.84 20.21 -3.90
N GLU A 666 14.31 21.42 -4.12
CA GLU A 666 14.73 22.61 -3.37
C GLU A 666 14.54 22.42 -1.85
N PRO A 667 15.57 22.69 -1.02
CA PRO A 667 15.46 22.56 0.42
C PRO A 667 14.56 23.63 1.02
N LEU A 668 13.57 23.22 1.81
CA LEU A 668 12.64 24.14 2.48
C LEU A 668 13.28 24.95 3.62
N THR A 669 14.29 24.38 4.30
CA THR A 669 14.88 24.98 5.53
C THR A 669 16.40 25.10 5.50
N CYS A 670 17.08 24.38 4.61
CA CYS A 670 18.54 24.37 4.53
C CYS A 670 19.04 25.16 3.32
N LYS A 671 20.02 26.04 3.50
CA LYS A 671 20.58 26.82 2.37
C LYS A 671 21.41 26.00 1.38
N LYS A 672 21.72 24.73 1.67
CA LYS A 672 22.63 23.88 0.88
C LYS A 672 21.92 22.66 0.31
N ALA A 673 22.24 22.31 -0.94
CA ALA A 673 21.84 21.06 -1.59
C ALA A 673 22.37 19.83 -0.80
N PHE A 674 21.65 18.71 -0.80
CA PHE A 674 21.99 17.45 -0.12
C PHE A 674 23.33 16.97 -0.66
N THR A 675 23.46 17.01 -1.98
CA THR A 675 24.67 16.73 -2.74
C THR A 675 25.91 17.49 -2.28
N VAL A 676 25.76 18.64 -1.61
CA VAL A 676 26.88 19.46 -1.11
C VAL A 676 26.86 19.71 0.40
N SER A 677 25.93 19.07 1.12
CA SER A 677 25.65 19.37 2.52
C SER A 677 26.71 18.82 3.49
N SER A 678 27.41 17.73 3.14
CA SER A 678 28.49 17.13 3.92
C SER A 678 29.51 16.41 3.03
N ALA A 679 30.68 16.08 3.57
CA ALA A 679 31.68 15.28 2.85
C ALA A 679 31.16 13.86 2.52
N GLY A 680 30.51 13.20 3.48
CA GLY A 680 29.89 11.89 3.27
C GLY A 680 28.77 11.91 2.23
N ASN A 681 27.98 12.99 2.15
CA ASN A 681 26.95 13.10 1.10
C ASN A 681 27.56 13.31 -0.29
N LYS A 682 28.70 14.01 -0.41
CA LYS A 682 29.43 14.15 -1.67
C LYS A 682 29.99 12.80 -2.14
N GLU A 683 30.58 12.04 -1.23
CA GLU A 683 31.12 10.71 -1.50
C GLU A 683 30.01 9.74 -1.90
N TRP A 684 28.91 9.70 -1.13
CA TRP A 684 27.73 8.89 -1.45
C TRP A 684 27.16 9.23 -2.83
N VAL A 685 27.08 10.52 -3.16
CA VAL A 685 26.62 10.97 -4.48
C VAL A 685 27.58 10.52 -5.58
N ALA A 686 28.89 10.64 -5.40
CA ALA A 686 29.87 10.25 -6.41
C ALA A 686 29.85 8.72 -6.64
N GLU A 687 29.91 7.94 -5.57
CA GLU A 687 29.96 6.47 -5.63
C GLU A 687 28.60 5.89 -6.05
N GLY A 688 27.51 6.40 -5.46
CA GLY A 688 26.14 5.99 -5.78
C GLY A 688 25.76 6.32 -7.21
N PHE A 689 26.18 7.47 -7.74
CA PHE A 689 25.96 7.82 -9.15
C PHE A 689 26.73 6.89 -10.09
N LYS A 690 27.98 6.55 -9.78
CA LYS A 690 28.77 5.60 -10.55
C LYS A 690 28.10 4.22 -10.58
N LYS A 691 27.78 3.67 -9.40
CA LYS A 691 27.11 2.36 -9.25
C LYS A 691 25.76 2.32 -9.95
N PHE A 692 24.95 3.37 -9.80
CA PHE A 692 23.65 3.47 -10.47
C PHE A 692 23.81 3.58 -11.99
N SER A 693 24.83 4.28 -12.48
CA SER A 693 25.11 4.35 -13.91
C SER A 693 25.54 3.01 -14.49
N GLU A 694 26.36 2.24 -13.76
CA GLU A 694 26.79 0.89 -14.16
C GLU A 694 25.60 -0.08 -14.17
N TRP A 695 24.83 -0.10 -13.07
CA TRP A 695 23.61 -0.89 -12.95
C TRP A 695 22.61 -0.56 -14.08
N SER A 696 22.37 0.74 -14.33
CA SER A 696 21.46 1.15 -15.39
C SER A 696 21.94 0.66 -16.76
N LYS A 697 23.25 0.73 -17.04
CA LYS A 697 23.79 0.24 -18.33
C LYS A 697 23.52 -1.25 -18.50
N GLN A 698 23.79 -2.06 -17.48
CA GLN A 698 23.53 -3.51 -17.50
C GLN A 698 22.05 -3.83 -17.69
N GLU A 699 21.17 -3.08 -17.03
CA GLU A 699 19.72 -3.30 -17.10
C GLU A 699 19.13 -2.93 -18.47
N PHE A 700 19.54 -1.79 -19.04
CA PHE A 700 18.94 -1.27 -20.28
C PHE A 700 19.62 -1.77 -21.56
N TYR A 701 20.85 -2.26 -21.43
CA TYR A 701 21.69 -2.84 -22.47
C TYR A 701 22.41 -4.05 -21.86
N PRO A 702 21.72 -5.17 -21.61
CA PRO A 702 22.39 -6.42 -21.30
C PRO A 702 23.33 -6.71 -22.47
N CYS A 703 24.63 -6.53 -22.25
CA CYS A 703 25.62 -6.87 -23.26
C CYS A 703 25.58 -8.40 -23.38
N ASP A 704 25.11 -8.89 -24.52
CA ASP A 704 25.24 -10.28 -24.96
C ASP A 704 26.72 -10.56 -25.29
N ASN A 705 27.64 -10.27 -24.36
CA ASN A 705 29.07 -10.54 -24.49
C ASN A 705 29.33 -12.04 -24.22
N GLU A 706 28.64 -12.92 -24.94
CA GLU A 706 29.02 -14.33 -25.00
C GLU A 706 30.06 -14.59 -26.11
N ASP A 707 30.29 -13.64 -27.05
CA ASP A 707 31.11 -13.91 -28.25
C ASP A 707 32.32 -12.97 -28.50
N GLU A 708 32.60 -11.96 -27.67
CA GLU A 708 33.77 -11.07 -27.86
C GLU A 708 34.55 -10.85 -26.56
N ASP A 709 35.35 -11.84 -26.12
CA ASP A 709 36.59 -11.61 -25.36
C ASP A 709 37.45 -12.88 -25.30
N ASP A 710 38.23 -13.12 -26.36
CA ASP A 710 39.33 -14.10 -26.38
C ASP A 710 40.64 -13.48 -26.92
N ASN A 711 40.75 -12.14 -26.96
CA ASN A 711 41.94 -11.47 -27.53
C ASN A 711 42.37 -10.15 -26.85
N GLN A 712 41.90 -9.85 -25.63
CA GLN A 712 42.63 -8.91 -24.77
C GLN A 712 43.54 -9.70 -23.85
N GLU A 713 44.80 -9.85 -24.29
CA GLU A 713 45.95 -10.11 -23.44
C GLU A 713 46.10 -8.93 -22.46
N GLU A 714 45.26 -8.90 -21.42
CA GLU A 714 45.66 -8.29 -20.17
C GLU A 714 46.70 -9.22 -19.56
N GLU A 715 47.94 -8.72 -19.42
CA GLU A 715 49.00 -9.34 -18.63
C GLU A 715 48.49 -9.61 -17.22
N GLU A 716 47.92 -10.80 -17.01
CA GLU A 716 47.56 -11.30 -15.70
C GLU A 716 48.85 -11.68 -14.94
N PRO A 717 48.95 -11.32 -13.64
CA PRO A 717 50.07 -11.70 -12.80
C PRO A 717 50.19 -13.24 -12.70
N GLU A 718 51.40 -13.75 -12.88
CA GLU A 718 51.79 -15.17 -13.03
C GLU A 718 51.42 -16.14 -11.87
N ASP A 719 50.64 -15.72 -10.87
CA ASP A 719 50.27 -16.54 -9.72
C ASP A 719 48.76 -16.86 -9.71
N LYS A 720 48.23 -17.44 -10.80
CA LYS A 720 46.90 -18.07 -10.77
C LYS A 720 47.02 -19.41 -10.04
N PRO A 721 46.40 -19.58 -8.86
CA PRO A 721 46.44 -20.85 -8.13
C PRO A 721 45.84 -21.95 -9.02
N SER A 722 46.62 -23.00 -9.26
CA SER A 722 46.19 -24.14 -10.07
C SER A 722 44.91 -24.73 -9.49
N LEU A 723 43.90 -24.90 -10.36
CA LEU A 723 42.65 -25.52 -9.96
C LEU A 723 42.92 -26.97 -9.55
N PRO A 724 42.29 -27.47 -8.47
CA PRO A 724 42.40 -28.87 -8.08
C PRO A 724 41.99 -29.80 -9.23
N GLU A 725 42.82 -30.81 -9.52
CA GLU A 725 42.50 -31.82 -10.52
C GLU A 725 41.25 -32.62 -10.10
N ILE A 726 40.31 -32.81 -11.04
CA ILE A 726 39.09 -33.56 -10.78
C ILE A 726 39.37 -35.05 -10.92
N VAL A 727 39.29 -35.75 -9.80
CA VAL A 727 39.38 -37.21 -9.78
C VAL A 727 38.06 -37.79 -10.29
N LEU A 728 38.13 -38.57 -11.38
CA LEU A 728 36.99 -39.34 -11.88
C LEU A 728 36.91 -40.67 -11.11
N ASP A 729 35.70 -41.09 -10.75
CA ASP A 729 35.48 -42.44 -10.21
C ASP A 729 35.61 -43.53 -11.28
N LYS A 730 35.47 -44.80 -10.89
CA LYS A 730 35.63 -45.96 -11.79
C LYS A 730 34.57 -45.98 -12.91
N GLU A 731 33.49 -45.26 -12.71
CA GLU A 731 32.37 -45.10 -13.63
C GLU A 731 32.48 -43.81 -14.48
N GLY A 732 33.53 -43.01 -14.26
CA GLY A 732 33.85 -41.80 -15.00
C GLY A 732 33.21 -40.51 -14.48
N PHE A 733 32.51 -40.54 -13.34
CA PHE A 733 31.89 -39.35 -12.76
C PHE A 733 32.92 -38.55 -11.94
N GLY A 734 32.88 -37.23 -12.08
CA GLY A 734 33.77 -36.33 -11.35
C GLY A 734 33.43 -36.28 -9.86
N GLN A 735 34.38 -36.64 -9.00
CA GLN A 735 34.28 -36.43 -7.57
C GLN A 735 34.55 -34.96 -7.25
N LEU A 736 33.85 -34.43 -6.24
CA LEU A 736 33.97 -33.04 -5.84
C LEU A 736 35.25 -32.87 -4.97
N PRO A 737 36.27 -32.13 -5.43
CA PRO A 737 37.45 -31.87 -4.61
C PRO A 737 37.11 -30.91 -3.45
N SER A 738 38.00 -30.86 -2.46
CA SER A 738 37.87 -29.95 -1.33
C SER A 738 37.77 -28.48 -1.79
N ARG A 739 36.83 -27.73 -1.22
CA ARG A 739 36.55 -26.33 -1.61
C ARG A 739 37.22 -25.29 -0.71
N THR A 740 37.91 -25.74 0.34
CA THR A 740 38.31 -24.89 1.48
C THR A 740 39.24 -23.74 1.08
N ASP A 741 39.97 -23.87 -0.04
CA ASP A 741 40.98 -22.89 -0.48
C ASP A 741 40.78 -22.41 -1.94
N VAL A 742 39.60 -22.64 -2.53
CA VAL A 742 39.32 -22.26 -3.93
C VAL A 742 38.45 -20.99 -3.98
N PRO A 743 38.89 -19.90 -4.65
CA PRO A 743 38.07 -18.69 -4.80
C PRO A 743 36.81 -18.97 -5.63
N LEU A 744 35.76 -18.14 -5.46
CA LEU A 744 34.43 -18.37 -6.05
C LEU A 744 34.47 -18.65 -7.57
N LYS A 745 35.28 -17.91 -8.32
CA LYS A 745 35.47 -18.11 -9.77
C LYS A 745 36.05 -19.50 -10.09
N GLY A 746 36.98 -19.98 -9.26
CA GLY A 746 37.53 -21.34 -9.37
C GLY A 746 36.56 -22.44 -8.94
N GLN A 747 35.67 -22.17 -7.96
CA GLN A 747 34.61 -23.10 -7.58
C GLN A 747 33.58 -23.27 -8.71
N GLN A 748 33.23 -22.17 -9.41
CA GLN A 748 32.36 -22.21 -10.59
C GLN A 748 32.98 -23.04 -11.71
N GLU A 749 34.28 -22.90 -11.95
CA GLU A 749 34.99 -23.65 -12.99
C GLU A 749 35.09 -25.15 -12.66
N LEU A 750 35.38 -25.49 -11.40
CA LEU A 750 35.32 -26.88 -10.91
C LEU A 750 33.96 -27.53 -11.15
N ILE A 751 32.86 -26.79 -10.88
CA ILE A 751 31.51 -27.30 -11.12
C ILE A 751 31.27 -27.54 -12.62
N ARG A 752 31.71 -26.62 -13.50
CA ARG A 752 31.59 -26.81 -14.95
C ARG A 752 32.32 -28.05 -15.43
N GLN A 753 33.54 -28.27 -14.96
CA GLN A 753 34.33 -29.45 -15.33
C GLN A 753 33.69 -30.75 -14.81
N ILE A 754 33.12 -30.77 -13.60
CA ILE A 754 32.40 -31.94 -13.06
C ILE A 754 31.14 -32.24 -13.88
N VAL A 755 30.36 -31.21 -14.23
CA VAL A 755 29.16 -31.38 -15.04
C VAL A 755 29.53 -31.83 -16.46
N HIS A 756 30.62 -31.31 -17.02
CA HIS A 756 31.13 -31.75 -18.31
C HIS A 756 31.58 -33.22 -18.31
N ALA A 757 32.37 -33.64 -17.31
CA ALA A 757 32.77 -35.04 -17.15
C ALA A 757 31.54 -35.94 -17.00
N SER A 758 30.59 -35.54 -16.15
CA SER A 758 29.34 -36.27 -15.94
C SER A 758 28.52 -36.36 -17.23
N TYR A 759 28.37 -35.26 -17.97
CA TYR A 759 27.64 -35.21 -19.23
C TYR A 759 28.26 -36.11 -20.31
N LYS A 760 29.60 -36.14 -20.39
CA LYS A 760 30.34 -37.03 -21.29
C LYS A 760 30.06 -38.50 -20.99
N VAL A 761 30.04 -38.88 -19.70
CA VAL A 761 29.65 -40.23 -19.27
C VAL A 761 28.17 -40.51 -19.55
N PHE A 762 27.28 -39.55 -19.28
CA PHE A 762 25.84 -39.72 -19.43
C PHE A 762 25.41 -39.88 -20.89
N THR A 763 26.04 -39.15 -21.80
CA THR A 763 25.64 -39.12 -23.22
C THR A 763 26.49 -40.02 -24.10
N GLY A 764 27.65 -40.49 -23.61
CA GLY A 764 28.68 -41.13 -24.44
C GLY A 764 29.25 -40.19 -25.52
N SER A 765 28.92 -38.90 -25.45
CA SER A 765 29.30 -37.88 -26.43
C SER A 765 30.43 -37.04 -25.88
N SER A 766 31.43 -36.76 -26.71
CA SER A 766 32.46 -35.75 -26.42
C SER A 766 32.00 -34.32 -26.68
N LYS A 767 30.73 -34.12 -27.06
CA LYS A 767 30.18 -32.79 -27.32
C LYS A 767 30.07 -31.98 -26.01
N PRO A 768 30.28 -30.66 -26.07
CA PRO A 768 30.17 -29.80 -24.90
C PRO A 768 28.75 -29.84 -24.32
N VAL A 769 28.65 -29.61 -23.02
CA VAL A 769 27.38 -29.53 -22.30
C VAL A 769 26.53 -28.42 -22.92
N PRO A 770 25.29 -28.69 -23.37
CA PRO A 770 24.44 -27.69 -24.00
C PRO A 770 23.82 -26.81 -22.91
N TRP A 771 24.63 -25.95 -22.31
CA TRP A 771 24.25 -25.11 -21.18
C TRP A 771 23.02 -24.26 -21.47
N GLY A 772 22.87 -23.73 -22.68
CA GLY A 772 21.67 -22.99 -23.10
C GLY A 772 20.38 -23.81 -23.04
N VAL A 773 20.43 -25.10 -23.39
CA VAL A 773 19.27 -26.00 -23.34
C VAL A 773 18.96 -26.42 -21.90
N ILE A 774 20.00 -26.71 -21.11
CA ILE A 774 19.84 -27.06 -19.68
C ILE A 774 19.30 -25.88 -18.88
N SER A 775 19.69 -24.66 -19.23
CA SER A 775 19.26 -23.43 -18.56
C SER A 775 17.82 -23.03 -18.95
N SER A 776 17.39 -23.32 -20.18
CA SER A 776 16.05 -22.99 -20.68
C SER A 776 14.98 -24.03 -20.34
N ASP A 777 15.34 -25.31 -20.23
CA ASP A 777 14.45 -26.37 -19.75
C ASP A 777 15.18 -27.31 -18.77
N PRO A 778 15.32 -26.91 -17.49
CA PRO A 778 15.88 -27.78 -16.45
C PRO A 778 15.12 -29.10 -16.30
N ALA A 779 13.84 -29.12 -16.70
CA ALA A 779 12.99 -30.30 -16.67
C ALA A 779 13.34 -31.31 -17.78
N MET A 780 14.04 -30.92 -18.84
CA MET A 780 14.58 -31.85 -19.84
C MET A 780 15.62 -32.77 -19.20
N LEU A 781 16.53 -32.19 -18.41
CA LEU A 781 17.50 -32.95 -17.62
C LEU A 781 16.76 -33.81 -16.59
N TRP A 782 15.77 -33.25 -15.89
CA TRP A 782 14.95 -33.96 -14.90
C TRP A 782 14.16 -35.13 -15.47
N ARG A 783 13.50 -34.99 -16.63
CA ARG A 783 12.71 -36.04 -17.31
C ARG A 783 13.60 -37.16 -17.83
N HIS A 784 14.75 -36.81 -18.40
CA HIS A 784 15.77 -37.80 -18.80
C HIS A 784 16.31 -38.57 -17.58
N TRP A 785 16.34 -37.92 -16.42
CA TRP A 785 16.80 -38.47 -15.14
C TRP A 785 15.73 -39.31 -14.41
N GLU A 786 14.46 -38.90 -14.43
CA GLU A 786 13.32 -39.66 -13.88
C GLU A 786 13.10 -40.98 -14.62
N LEU A 787 13.30 -41.00 -15.95
CA LEU A 787 13.32 -42.22 -16.76
C LEU A 787 14.37 -43.24 -16.28
N ARG A 788 15.43 -42.79 -15.58
CA ARG A 788 16.46 -43.65 -14.99
C ARG A 788 16.40 -43.80 -13.47
N LYS A 789 15.58 -43.01 -12.77
CA LYS A 789 15.26 -43.19 -11.33
C LYS A 789 14.58 -44.53 -11.05
N LEU A 790 13.92 -45.11 -12.07
CA LEU A 790 13.47 -46.51 -12.10
C LEU A 790 14.60 -47.54 -11.86
N GLY A 791 15.88 -47.14 -11.93
CA GLY A 791 17.06 -47.95 -11.64
C GLY A 791 17.71 -47.77 -10.25
N GLY A 792 17.10 -47.02 -9.32
CA GLY A 792 17.42 -47.09 -7.89
C GLY A 792 18.76 -46.48 -7.40
N LYS A 793 19.06 -45.20 -7.68
CA LYS A 793 20.21 -44.49 -7.07
C LYS A 793 19.80 -43.14 -6.44
N LYS A 794 20.52 -42.74 -5.36
CA LYS A 794 20.22 -41.58 -4.48
C LYS A 794 20.80 -40.25 -5.02
N LEU A 795 20.16 -39.14 -4.64
CA LEU A 795 20.42 -37.75 -5.10
C LEU A 795 20.84 -36.81 -3.94
N ILE A 796 21.71 -35.84 -4.24
CA ILE A 796 21.97 -34.61 -3.46
C ILE A 796 21.70 -33.41 -4.40
N ILE A 797 20.93 -32.39 -3.97
CA ILE A 797 20.49 -31.25 -4.81
C ILE A 797 21.05 -29.91 -4.30
N PHE A 798 21.45 -29.04 -5.23
CA PHE A 798 21.49 -27.58 -5.05
C PHE A 798 20.61 -26.91 -6.12
N VAL A 799 19.83 -25.87 -5.75
CA VAL A 799 18.92 -25.16 -6.65
C VAL A 799 19.35 -23.70 -6.77
N GLY A 800 19.55 -23.23 -8.00
CA GLY A 800 19.55 -21.82 -8.39
C GLY A 800 18.63 -21.66 -9.61
N SER A 801 17.74 -20.66 -9.60
CA SER A 801 16.71 -20.43 -10.63
C SER A 801 16.89 -19.05 -11.26
N ARG A 802 16.74 -18.99 -12.59
CA ARG A 802 16.35 -17.80 -13.38
C ARG A 802 15.36 -18.22 -14.48
N VAL A 803 14.49 -17.28 -14.84
CA VAL A 803 13.26 -17.44 -15.64
C VAL A 803 13.39 -16.77 -17.03
N ALA A 804 12.64 -17.29 -18.01
CA ALA A 804 12.19 -16.71 -19.29
C ALA A 804 10.93 -17.51 -19.74
N ASP A 805 9.98 -17.11 -20.60
CA ASP A 805 9.38 -15.85 -21.05
C ASP A 805 8.04 -16.21 -21.78
N LEU A 806 7.22 -15.20 -22.12
CA LEU A 806 6.15 -15.11 -23.16
C LEU A 806 4.64 -15.04 -22.81
N SER A 807 4.01 -14.25 -23.69
CA SER A 807 2.84 -13.37 -23.58
C SER A 807 1.63 -13.83 -24.41
N ALA A 808 0.39 -13.47 -23.99
CA ALA A 808 -0.76 -13.30 -24.92
C ALA A 808 -2.04 -12.64 -24.36
N ALA A 809 -2.27 -12.49 -23.05
CA ALA A 809 -3.63 -12.19 -22.57
C ALA A 809 -3.70 -11.05 -21.54
N ARG A 810 -3.79 -9.76 -21.97
CA ARG A 810 -4.25 -8.70 -21.05
C ARG A 810 -4.64 -7.31 -21.59
N LEU A 811 -5.10 -7.18 -22.85
CA LEU A 811 -5.57 -5.89 -23.38
C LEU A 811 -7.06 -5.55 -23.09
N ALA A 812 -7.73 -6.23 -22.15
CA ALA A 812 -9.18 -6.05 -21.95
C ALA A 812 -9.63 -5.14 -20.79
N ASN A 813 -8.83 -4.81 -19.76
CA ASN A 813 -9.42 -4.30 -18.50
C ASN A 813 -8.66 -3.17 -17.78
N ALA A 814 -8.45 -2.03 -18.44
CA ALA A 814 -8.05 -0.81 -17.73
C ALA A 814 -8.82 0.43 -18.23
N ILE A 815 -9.87 0.81 -17.50
CA ILE A 815 -10.53 2.13 -17.62
C ILE A 815 -10.04 3.03 -16.47
N PRO A 816 -9.49 4.23 -16.72
CA PRO A 816 -9.26 5.23 -15.68
C PRO A 816 -10.43 6.22 -15.52
N LEU A 817 -10.74 6.57 -14.27
CA LEU A 817 -11.72 7.59 -13.86
C LEU A 817 -11.44 8.99 -14.45
N GLU A 818 -12.47 9.59 -15.05
CA GLU A 818 -12.47 10.96 -15.58
C GLU A 818 -12.48 12.05 -14.48
N ARG A 819 -11.65 13.09 -14.66
CA ARG A 819 -11.73 14.36 -13.92
C ARG A 819 -12.65 15.34 -14.63
N THR A 820 -13.72 15.77 -13.96
CA THR A 820 -14.67 16.78 -14.43
C THR A 820 -14.03 18.18 -14.60
N LYS A 821 -14.22 18.79 -15.78
CA LYS A 821 -13.73 20.14 -16.12
C LYS A 821 -14.67 21.23 -15.59
N LYS A 822 -14.09 22.25 -14.95
CA LYS A 822 -14.76 23.51 -14.58
C LYS A 822 -15.16 24.31 -15.83
N ARG A 823 -16.44 24.66 -15.97
CA ARG A 823 -16.93 25.66 -16.92
C ARG A 823 -16.81 27.07 -16.33
N LYS A 824 -16.26 27.97 -17.13
CA LYS A 824 -16.17 29.42 -16.90
C LYS A 824 -17.50 30.03 -17.34
N ILE A 825 -18.24 30.66 -16.44
CA ILE A 825 -19.48 31.39 -16.76
C ILE A 825 -19.12 32.87 -16.88
N THR A 826 -19.32 33.44 -18.06
CA THR A 826 -19.33 34.88 -18.32
C THR A 826 -20.74 35.42 -18.08
N ALA A 827 -20.79 36.59 -17.44
CA ALA A 827 -22.00 37.30 -17.03
C ALA A 827 -22.82 37.84 -18.22
N GLY A 828 -24.13 37.85 -18.07
CA GLY A 828 -25.10 38.53 -18.92
C GLY A 828 -26.16 39.24 -18.06
N GLN A 829 -26.48 40.47 -18.44
CA GLN A 829 -27.33 41.46 -17.79
C GLN A 829 -28.85 41.21 -17.98
N GLY A 830 -29.67 41.90 -17.16
CA GLY A 830 -31.09 42.25 -17.41
C GLY A 830 -32.02 41.76 -16.30
N LEU A 831 -32.57 42.57 -15.39
CA LEU A 831 -33.56 43.69 -15.47
C LEU A 831 -34.95 43.22 -15.02
N GLY A 832 -35.57 43.98 -14.09
CA GLY A 832 -36.99 44.14 -13.67
C GLY A 832 -37.96 42.96 -13.80
N VAL A 833 -38.79 42.62 -12.82
CA VAL A 833 -39.58 43.40 -11.85
C VAL A 833 -39.75 42.57 -10.57
#